data_AF-A0AAU2EI23-F1
#
_entry.id   AF-A0AAU2EI23-F1
#
_cell.length_a   1.000
_cell.length_b   1.000
_cell.length_c   1.000
_cell.angle_alpha   90.00
_cell.angle_beta   90.00
_cell.angle_gamma   90.00
#
_symmetry.space_group_name_H-M   'P 1'
#
loop_
_entity.id
_entity.type
_entity.pdbx_description
1 polymer ?
#
loop_
_entity_poly.entity_id
_entity_poly.type
_entity_poly.pdbx_seq_one_letter_code
_entity_poly.pdbx_strand_id
1 'polypeptide(L)'
;MAGRRAKEQHRAGTGTNPPAGRRPVPLRPNRRRTAGSVFAALGALVLLALLLVGVPALLLYGTTAVAGMGGQSTSGPVELLTTPDDGRIFLWALVAIGWVGWLCFAFSVLLEIPAQLRGRVARRLPAFGWSQRIAAGLVGSVLALLPVAGSAFAAVPDRPAAVAPAQVTAAPQYAALPAAPVAPALTPAADPAPGYTVQDSRPADSLWSIAERQLGSGERWVEIAKLNNGRVMDDSGRTFDADRPIHPGWQLLMPGDAKAQGGPAPAPAPAPQAPAPQHGSVTVRAGDTLSAIAERELGDAEGWPKLFEANKGVAAPDGERLTDPDVVVPGMVLAIPGAPAPAPVPAPEPAPVPVPDVPVTPDPAPATPAPATPAPATQGPVVPSQAPTPAAHTPAAHNPAEAAAPSDDYSVALAASTVGVLLAAVLVGTVARRRGAQQRSRKPRHRIALPAPAALAFESELKVRQDDAGLALLDRALRTMARNTVRGGKRLPALIAARITPGRTVELHLAAPAAPIAPFRAAHAPNVWWCPDDSSELLGASQAAKNNAPYPALVTLGSAPDGSVVLADLETVRLMHLSGHPDDSQDVLRTLAVELAHSPLADRLNLHLVGLAEDLPISGPALDRVHRHDSLEAAIAALGPRTARARATLVAAEATSPRDARSRGQDDESWVPEIVLSAQPPSGSLPTELGRLLDGTPRTCLAVVTRAPERGSGPVARWTLPSTGNAVIPGLHLTVQLQRLSPDQYAQLGDLLRSSADTAQLPAPDWTLDGVELEPSELPLPVPVLAGVGASGPTAAEAAAIEAVSRVIGTGSSPFAGVSPAATPRHSANSVGLHVKSADPVHPVVPVAPAVAAVVPVVVPAPAPEPDPEPVPTHEPAAPVADTTPARPVPPPVTASTPAPRTDSDDLLAILRSPEAHSVRTAPRIRLLGPPDVLGTTGSVTPEGRPRLTELAALLALRPGADQSTLDRALHPGAAHLDPHPTTTEHTVTPMPVRLAELAGWLGESTEGRAFLPLDGGDGHTFAPTVSCDWDEFRSLYRRGMRSTSSTADAALAHALALVRGAPFAEAPGSSYGWAEPERQDMIATIVDTAHELAARRLQYGDHRTAEAAIFRGLAVAPDIELLHRDLFYAYASAGARDQLVRAVNRLDALSRRTGRDLDPDTVALLRDLLSGA
;
A
#
# COMPACT_ATOMS: atom_id res chain seq x y z
N MET A 1 -0.03 -37.26 -57.05
CA MET A 1 0.57 -38.12 -58.09
C MET A 1 2.07 -37.83 -58.19
N ALA A 2 2.79 -38.44 -59.15
CA ALA A 2 4.24 -38.36 -59.35
C ALA A 2 4.79 -36.92 -59.53
N GLY A 3 6.08 -36.59 -59.33
CA GLY A 3 7.21 -37.37 -58.80
C GLY A 3 8.28 -37.82 -59.83
N ARG A 4 9.56 -37.41 -59.64
CA ARG A 4 10.85 -37.93 -60.22
C ARG A 4 11.98 -36.91 -59.98
N ARG A 5 13.30 -37.21 -59.99
CA ARG A 5 14.14 -38.37 -59.56
C ARG A 5 15.64 -38.05 -59.83
N ALA A 6 16.55 -38.98 -59.48
CA ALA A 6 18.03 -38.98 -59.70
C ALA A 6 18.81 -38.01 -58.78
N LYS A 7 20.02 -38.31 -58.25
CA LYS A 7 20.98 -39.45 -58.31
C LYS A 7 21.92 -39.28 -57.07
N GLU A 8 22.63 -40.23 -56.45
CA GLU A 8 22.77 -41.72 -56.47
C GLU A 8 23.68 -42.12 -55.25
N GLN A 9 24.09 -43.35 -54.87
CA GLN A 9 23.96 -44.69 -55.48
C GLN A 9 23.70 -45.84 -54.47
N HIS A 10 24.74 -46.59 -54.05
CA HIS A 10 24.66 -47.89 -53.34
C HIS A 10 25.92 -48.17 -52.51
N ARG A 11 25.78 -48.83 -51.34
CA ARG A 11 26.03 -50.29 -51.18
C ARG A 11 25.49 -50.78 -49.83
N ALA A 12 25.16 -52.07 -49.73
CA ALA A 12 24.74 -52.73 -48.49
C ALA A 12 25.58 -54.00 -48.24
N GLY A 13 25.63 -54.46 -46.98
CA GLY A 13 26.29 -55.70 -46.57
C GLY A 13 25.87 -56.10 -45.15
N THR A 14 25.65 -57.39 -44.92
CA THR A 14 25.16 -57.99 -43.65
C THR A 14 26.20 -58.97 -43.08
N GLY A 15 26.32 -59.06 -41.74
CA GLY A 15 27.12 -60.12 -41.10
C GLY A 15 27.57 -59.88 -39.65
N THR A 16 26.97 -60.64 -38.71
CA THR A 16 27.57 -61.31 -37.54
C THR A 16 28.53 -60.58 -36.54
N ASN A 17 28.15 -60.63 -35.26
CA ASN A 17 29.00 -60.54 -34.02
C ASN A 17 30.04 -61.71 -33.94
N PRO A 18 31.02 -61.78 -32.98
CA PRO A 18 31.14 -61.14 -31.64
C PRO A 18 32.58 -60.59 -31.32
N PRO A 19 33.14 -60.61 -30.09
CA PRO A 19 32.79 -59.83 -28.88
C PRO A 19 33.94 -58.95 -28.30
N ALA A 20 33.58 -58.11 -27.32
CA ALA A 20 34.39 -57.61 -26.18
C ALA A 20 35.75 -56.90 -26.42
N GLY A 21 35.79 -55.58 -26.15
CA GLY A 21 37.03 -54.82 -25.97
C GLY A 21 36.84 -53.54 -25.15
N ARG A 22 37.60 -53.36 -24.05
CA ARG A 22 37.57 -52.14 -23.20
C ARG A 22 38.19 -50.94 -23.92
N ARG A 23 37.50 -49.79 -23.96
CA ARG A 23 38.07 -48.46 -24.27
C ARG A 23 37.45 -47.36 -23.36
N PRO A 24 38.07 -46.16 -23.26
CA PRO A 24 38.34 -45.58 -21.94
C PRO A 24 37.33 -44.54 -21.42
N VAL A 25 37.44 -44.26 -20.12
CA VAL A 25 36.83 -43.12 -19.43
C VAL A 25 37.32 -41.80 -20.07
N PRO A 26 36.43 -40.82 -20.34
CA PRO A 26 36.85 -39.50 -20.81
C PRO A 26 37.59 -38.72 -19.70
N LEU A 27 38.83 -38.33 -19.98
CA LEU A 27 39.56 -37.39 -19.14
C LEU A 27 38.85 -36.03 -19.12
N ARG A 28 38.74 -35.42 -17.93
CA ARG A 28 38.22 -34.05 -17.80
C ARG A 28 39.07 -33.10 -18.65
N PRO A 29 38.49 -32.25 -19.52
CA PRO A 29 39.27 -31.27 -20.27
C PRO A 29 39.89 -30.25 -19.31
N ASN A 30 41.23 -30.24 -19.26
CA ASN A 30 41.97 -29.30 -18.41
C ASN A 30 41.71 -27.86 -18.88
N ARG A 31 41.27 -26.97 -17.96
CA ARG A 31 40.88 -25.59 -18.30
C ARG A 31 42.09 -24.81 -18.84
N ARG A 32 42.23 -24.73 -20.16
CA ARG A 32 43.11 -23.75 -20.81
C ARG A 32 42.66 -22.35 -20.39
N ARG A 33 43.55 -21.57 -19.76
CA ARG A 33 43.29 -20.16 -19.44
C ARG A 33 43.00 -19.42 -20.75
N THR A 34 41.80 -18.86 -20.90
CA THR A 34 41.41 -18.12 -22.11
C THR A 34 42.10 -16.76 -22.15
N ALA A 35 42.45 -16.28 -23.35
CA ALA A 35 43.17 -15.02 -23.52
C ALA A 35 42.46 -13.82 -22.85
N GLY A 36 41.13 -13.81 -22.82
CA GLY A 36 40.34 -12.80 -22.11
C GLY A 36 40.65 -12.68 -20.62
N SER A 37 41.09 -13.75 -19.94
CA SER A 37 41.53 -13.68 -18.54
C SER A 37 42.84 -12.89 -18.36
N VAL A 38 43.73 -12.93 -19.36
CA VAL A 38 44.96 -12.13 -19.38
C VAL A 38 44.64 -10.67 -19.65
N PHE A 39 43.79 -10.38 -20.64
CA PHE A 39 43.36 -9.01 -20.93
C PHE A 39 42.59 -8.35 -19.77
N ALA A 40 41.71 -9.09 -19.08
CA ALA A 40 40.99 -8.58 -17.91
C ALA A 40 41.96 -8.24 -16.75
N ALA A 41 42.93 -9.10 -16.48
CA ALA A 41 43.94 -8.86 -15.45
C ALA A 41 44.91 -7.71 -15.81
N LEU A 42 45.26 -7.56 -17.09
CA LEU A 42 46.06 -6.43 -17.58
C LEU A 42 45.28 -5.11 -17.46
N GLY A 43 43.99 -5.11 -17.80
CA GLY A 43 43.10 -3.96 -17.62
C GLY A 43 42.93 -3.57 -16.15
N ALA A 44 42.79 -4.55 -15.25
CA ALA A 44 42.77 -4.32 -13.81
C ALA A 44 44.10 -3.74 -13.29
N LEU A 45 45.25 -4.18 -13.81
CA LEU A 45 46.56 -3.62 -13.46
C LEU A 45 46.71 -2.16 -13.92
N VAL A 46 46.32 -1.85 -15.16
CA VAL A 46 46.37 -0.47 -15.70
C VAL A 46 45.43 0.46 -14.93
N LEU A 47 44.20 -0.01 -14.63
CA LEU A 47 43.24 0.77 -13.83
C LEU A 47 43.73 0.99 -12.39
N LEU A 48 44.31 -0.04 -11.75
CA LEU A 48 44.89 0.09 -10.41
C LEU A 48 46.08 1.06 -10.38
N ALA A 49 46.95 1.04 -11.39
CA ALA A 49 48.04 2.00 -11.52
C ALA A 49 47.53 3.44 -11.76
N LEU A 50 46.50 3.61 -12.60
CA LEU A 50 45.88 4.92 -12.85
C LEU A 50 45.21 5.49 -11.59
N LEU A 51 44.57 4.64 -10.77
CA LEU A 51 43.98 5.05 -9.48
C LEU A 51 45.04 5.32 -8.39
N LEU A 52 46.17 4.59 -8.38
CA LEU A 52 47.23 4.78 -7.38
C LEU A 52 48.21 5.91 -7.72
N VAL A 53 48.41 6.26 -9.00
CA VAL A 53 49.40 7.26 -9.44
C VAL A 53 48.76 8.43 -10.18
N GLY A 54 47.79 8.17 -11.06
CA GLY A 54 47.10 9.21 -11.83
C GLY A 54 46.21 10.10 -10.98
N VAL A 55 45.49 9.55 -9.99
CA VAL A 55 44.66 10.35 -9.07
C VAL A 55 45.52 11.28 -8.20
N PRO A 56 46.62 10.83 -7.54
CA PRO A 56 47.55 11.74 -6.88
C PRO A 56 48.17 12.79 -7.80
N ALA A 57 48.55 12.43 -9.03
CA ALA A 57 49.06 13.41 -9.99
C ALA A 57 48.02 14.49 -10.33
N LEU A 58 46.75 14.11 -10.49
CA LEU A 58 45.64 15.03 -10.73
C LEU A 58 45.33 15.90 -9.50
N LEU A 59 45.41 15.35 -8.28
CA LEU A 59 45.24 16.09 -7.02
C LEU A 59 46.45 16.99 -6.69
N LEU A 60 47.65 16.63 -7.14
CA LEU A 60 48.84 17.46 -7.06
C LEU A 60 48.78 18.62 -8.07
N TYR A 61 48.25 18.37 -9.27
CA TYR A 61 47.91 19.43 -10.22
C TYR A 61 46.78 20.33 -9.67
N GLY A 62 45.76 19.76 -9.04
CA GLY A 62 44.67 20.51 -8.40
C GLY A 62 45.17 21.42 -7.26
N THR A 63 45.93 20.88 -6.31
CA THR A 63 46.55 21.67 -5.22
C THR A 63 47.46 22.78 -5.77
N THR A 64 48.32 22.49 -6.74
CA THR A 64 49.23 23.50 -7.31
C THR A 64 48.51 24.56 -8.15
N ALA A 65 47.43 24.21 -8.86
CA ALA A 65 46.59 25.18 -9.55
C ALA A 65 45.81 26.09 -8.57
N VAL A 66 45.20 25.52 -7.52
CA VAL A 66 44.43 26.29 -6.53
C VAL A 66 45.33 27.19 -5.66
N ALA A 67 46.55 26.74 -5.37
CA ALA A 67 47.60 27.57 -4.77
C ALA A 67 48.09 28.66 -5.75
N GLY A 68 48.36 28.31 -7.01
CA GLY A 68 48.84 29.22 -8.05
C GLY A 68 47.86 30.33 -8.46
N MET A 69 46.57 30.17 -8.16
CA MET A 69 45.57 31.24 -8.26
C MET A 69 45.68 32.31 -7.14
N GLY A 70 46.69 32.23 -6.26
CA GLY A 70 46.99 33.23 -5.25
C GLY A 70 48.32 33.94 -5.49
N GLY A 71 48.34 35.26 -5.31
CA GLY A 71 49.58 35.99 -5.05
C GLY A 71 50.24 35.51 -3.74
N GLN A 72 51.54 35.73 -3.59
CA GLN A 72 52.29 35.32 -2.40
C GLN A 72 51.98 36.23 -1.19
N SER A 73 50.82 36.01 -0.56
CA SER A 73 50.43 36.64 0.70
C SER A 73 50.55 35.64 1.84
N THR A 74 51.53 35.83 2.72
CA THR A 74 51.69 35.06 3.97
C THR A 74 50.70 35.53 5.04
N SER A 75 49.41 35.38 4.75
CA SER A 75 48.28 35.69 5.63
C SER A 75 47.83 34.46 6.42
N GLY A 76 47.32 34.68 7.64
CA GLY A 76 46.90 33.61 8.55
C GLY A 76 45.54 33.00 8.18
N PRO A 77 45.23 31.77 8.65
CA PRO A 77 43.99 31.06 8.30
C PRO A 77 42.71 31.76 8.77
N VAL A 78 42.80 32.67 9.76
CA VAL A 78 41.66 33.47 10.24
C VAL A 78 41.26 34.55 9.22
N GLU A 79 42.25 35.21 8.61
CA GLU A 79 42.00 36.29 7.65
C GLU A 79 41.28 35.75 6.40
N LEU A 80 41.67 34.55 5.97
CA LEU A 80 41.09 33.79 4.86
C LEU A 80 39.63 33.35 5.09
N LEU A 81 39.16 33.33 6.35
CA LEU A 81 37.76 33.08 6.72
C LEU A 81 36.92 34.37 6.83
N THR A 82 37.56 35.55 6.78
CA THR A 82 36.89 36.85 6.93
C THR A 82 36.79 37.66 5.62
N THR A 83 37.51 37.25 4.57
CA THR A 83 37.32 37.77 3.21
C THR A 83 36.08 37.16 2.54
N PRO A 84 35.40 37.88 1.61
CA PRO A 84 34.39 37.29 0.73
C PRO A 84 34.94 36.06 -0.02
N ASP A 85 34.15 34.98 -0.13
CA ASP A 85 34.61 33.77 -0.83
C ASP A 85 34.48 33.91 -2.35
N ASP A 86 35.60 34.18 -3.02
CA ASP A 86 35.76 34.12 -4.48
C ASP A 86 35.69 32.66 -5.05
N GLY A 87 34.94 31.77 -4.38
CA GLY A 87 34.85 30.33 -4.67
C GLY A 87 36.13 29.53 -4.40
N ARG A 88 37.15 30.15 -3.80
CA ARG A 88 38.47 29.53 -3.60
C ARG A 88 38.51 28.59 -2.40
N ILE A 89 37.66 28.85 -1.39
CA ILE A 89 37.51 27.95 -0.24
C ILE A 89 36.87 26.63 -0.69
N PHE A 90 35.83 26.70 -1.53
CA PHE A 90 35.20 25.54 -2.15
C PHE A 90 36.20 24.66 -2.94
N LEU A 91 37.10 25.27 -3.74
CA LEU A 91 38.12 24.53 -4.48
C LEU A 91 39.15 23.83 -3.56
N TRP A 92 39.59 24.48 -2.48
CA TRP A 92 40.44 23.82 -1.48
C TRP A 92 39.73 22.67 -0.78
N ALA A 93 38.44 22.82 -0.43
CA ALA A 93 37.64 21.76 0.18
C ALA A 93 37.48 20.55 -0.76
N LEU A 94 37.17 20.79 -2.05
CA LEU A 94 37.08 19.74 -3.08
C LEU A 94 38.39 18.93 -3.20
N VAL A 95 39.53 19.64 -3.21
CA VAL A 95 40.86 19.02 -3.30
C VAL A 95 41.21 18.24 -2.02
N ALA A 96 40.85 18.75 -0.84
CA ALA A 96 41.03 18.03 0.43
C ALA A 96 40.20 16.74 0.50
N ILE A 97 38.92 16.79 0.10
CA ILE A 97 38.05 15.61 -0.01
C ILE A 97 38.65 14.59 -0.99
N GLY A 98 39.19 15.04 -2.12
CA GLY A 98 39.90 14.19 -3.08
C GLY A 98 41.10 13.45 -2.48
N TRP A 99 41.95 14.14 -1.71
CA TRP A 99 43.08 13.53 -1.01
C TRP A 99 42.65 12.51 0.05
N VAL A 100 41.61 12.81 0.85
CA VAL A 100 41.04 11.87 1.83
C VAL A 100 40.50 10.63 1.12
N GLY A 101 39.70 10.81 0.06
CA GLY A 101 39.14 9.70 -0.74
C GLY A 101 40.23 8.80 -1.35
N TRP A 102 41.31 9.39 -1.84
CA TRP A 102 42.45 8.63 -2.36
C TRP A 102 43.20 7.87 -1.26
N LEU A 103 43.49 8.50 -0.11
CA LEU A 103 44.14 7.83 1.03
C LEU A 103 43.34 6.62 1.51
N CYS A 104 42.01 6.76 1.62
CA CYS A 104 41.08 5.67 1.95
C CYS A 104 41.16 4.50 0.95
N PHE A 105 41.34 4.78 -0.34
CA PHE A 105 41.51 3.76 -1.38
C PHE A 105 42.90 3.11 -1.32
N ALA A 106 43.98 3.90 -1.24
CA ALA A 106 45.35 3.41 -1.18
C ALA A 106 45.60 2.52 0.06
N PHE A 107 45.07 2.91 1.23
CA PHE A 107 45.12 2.11 2.44
C PHE A 107 44.35 0.78 2.29
N SER A 108 43.20 0.81 1.62
CA SER A 108 42.43 -0.41 1.32
C SER A 108 43.19 -1.39 0.42
N VAL A 109 43.92 -0.89 -0.59
CA VAL A 109 44.79 -1.72 -1.45
C VAL A 109 45.95 -2.33 -0.64
N LEU A 110 46.57 -1.56 0.25
CA LEU A 110 47.65 -2.04 1.12
C LEU A 110 47.21 -3.12 2.11
N LEU A 111 45.93 -3.16 2.50
CA LEU A 111 45.36 -4.23 3.33
C LEU A 111 45.01 -5.50 2.54
N GLU A 112 44.51 -5.35 1.31
CA GLU A 112 44.08 -6.48 0.47
C GLU A 112 45.25 -7.30 -0.10
N ILE A 113 46.31 -6.64 -0.59
CA ILE A 113 47.51 -7.31 -1.15
C ILE A 113 48.06 -8.42 -0.22
N PRO A 114 48.44 -8.12 1.05
CA PRO A 114 49.01 -9.13 1.93
C PRO A 114 47.97 -10.08 2.54
N ALA A 115 46.68 -9.83 2.39
CA ALA A 115 45.63 -10.79 2.77
C ALA A 115 45.45 -11.85 1.68
N GLN A 116 45.27 -11.41 0.43
CA GLN A 116 45.05 -12.29 -0.72
C GLN A 116 46.29 -13.12 -1.07
N LEU A 117 47.51 -12.56 -0.96
CA LEU A 117 48.77 -13.32 -1.06
C LEU A 117 48.91 -14.42 0.02
N ARG A 118 48.18 -14.32 1.14
CA ARG A 118 48.12 -15.35 2.20
C ARG A 118 46.85 -16.22 2.13
N GLY A 119 46.06 -16.13 1.05
CA GLY A 119 44.83 -16.90 0.87
C GLY A 119 43.72 -16.57 1.87
N ARG A 120 43.73 -15.35 2.45
CA ARG A 120 42.77 -14.92 3.48
C ARG A 120 42.00 -13.69 3.00
N VAL A 121 40.75 -13.56 3.46
CA VAL A 121 39.98 -12.31 3.32
C VAL A 121 40.56 -11.28 4.29
N ALA A 122 40.77 -10.05 3.85
CA ALA A 122 41.23 -8.99 4.75
C ALA A 122 40.14 -8.64 5.80
N ARG A 123 40.57 -8.17 6.97
CA ARG A 123 39.63 -7.62 7.97
C ARG A 123 38.88 -6.45 7.35
N ARG A 124 37.55 -6.45 7.44
CA ARG A 124 36.72 -5.32 7.00
C ARG A 124 36.76 -4.22 8.06
N LEU A 125 37.07 -3.00 7.65
CA LEU A 125 37.00 -1.82 8.53
C LEU A 125 35.69 -1.07 8.24
N PRO A 126 34.90 -0.69 9.28
CA PRO A 126 33.51 -0.27 9.09
C PRO A 126 33.33 0.97 8.21
N ALA A 127 34.25 1.94 8.27
CA ALA A 127 34.19 3.16 7.45
C ALA A 127 34.65 2.98 5.98
N PHE A 128 35.33 1.87 5.64
CA PHE A 128 36.03 1.69 4.35
C PHE A 128 35.38 0.59 3.48
N GLY A 129 34.17 0.15 3.84
CA GLY A 129 33.55 -1.07 3.31
C GLY A 129 33.29 -1.09 1.80
N TRP A 130 33.28 0.05 1.11
CA TRP A 130 33.08 0.16 -0.34
C TRP A 130 34.41 0.25 -1.11
N SER A 131 35.34 1.13 -0.70
CA SER A 131 36.69 1.23 -1.28
C SER A 131 37.45 -0.09 -1.16
N GLN A 132 37.30 -0.79 -0.03
CA GLN A 132 37.90 -2.12 0.17
C GLN A 132 37.33 -3.19 -0.77
N ARG A 133 36.05 -3.14 -1.15
CA ARG A 133 35.49 -4.08 -2.15
C ARG A 133 36.08 -3.86 -3.55
N ILE A 134 36.27 -2.60 -3.94
CA ILE A 134 36.87 -2.24 -5.24
C ILE A 134 38.35 -2.63 -5.26
N ALA A 135 39.10 -2.29 -4.20
CA ALA A 135 40.49 -2.69 -4.01
C ALA A 135 40.65 -4.22 -4.08
N ALA A 136 39.80 -4.97 -3.35
CA ALA A 136 39.85 -6.43 -3.32
C ALA A 136 39.66 -7.06 -4.72
N GLY A 137 38.71 -6.54 -5.51
CA GLY A 137 38.44 -7.02 -6.87
C GLY A 137 39.57 -6.72 -7.86
N LEU A 138 40.17 -5.52 -7.79
CA LEU A 138 41.32 -5.15 -8.62
C LEU A 138 42.56 -5.97 -8.26
N VAL A 139 42.92 -6.04 -6.97
CA VAL A 139 44.06 -6.83 -6.48
C VAL A 139 43.90 -8.30 -6.85
N GLY A 140 42.71 -8.91 -6.64
CA GLY A 140 42.47 -10.32 -6.97
C GLY A 140 42.55 -10.60 -8.47
N SER A 141 42.11 -9.66 -9.31
CA SER A 141 42.24 -9.76 -10.77
C SER A 141 43.70 -9.70 -11.23
N VAL A 142 44.53 -8.88 -10.58
CA VAL A 142 45.98 -8.80 -10.87
C VAL A 142 46.72 -10.05 -10.35
N LEU A 143 46.43 -10.49 -9.13
CA LEU A 143 47.08 -11.67 -8.53
C LEU A 143 46.76 -12.97 -9.30
N ALA A 144 45.63 -13.06 -10.00
CA ALA A 144 45.27 -14.21 -10.84
C ALA A 144 46.26 -14.50 -12.00
N LEU A 145 47.11 -13.53 -12.38
CA LEU A 145 48.18 -13.74 -13.36
C LEU A 145 49.40 -14.48 -12.78
N LEU A 146 49.66 -14.41 -11.48
CA LEU A 146 50.88 -14.95 -10.88
C LEU A 146 50.95 -16.50 -10.97
N PRO A 147 52.10 -17.07 -11.39
CA PRO A 147 52.33 -18.50 -11.31
C PRO A 147 52.71 -18.88 -9.87
N VAL A 148 51.71 -19.31 -9.08
CA VAL A 148 51.95 -19.79 -7.71
C VAL A 148 52.68 -21.14 -7.75
N ALA A 149 54.01 -21.09 -7.67
CA ALA A 149 54.85 -22.25 -7.40
C ALA A 149 54.72 -22.65 -5.92
N GLY A 150 53.73 -23.50 -5.60
CA GLY A 150 53.36 -23.77 -4.21
C GLY A 150 52.32 -24.86 -3.99
N SER A 151 52.37 -25.96 -4.75
CA SER A 151 51.48 -27.13 -4.56
C SER A 151 52.26 -28.39 -4.15
N ALA A 152 52.72 -28.39 -2.89
CA ALA A 152 53.26 -29.56 -2.19
C ALA A 152 52.63 -29.64 -0.79
N PHE A 153 52.67 -30.82 -0.17
CA PHE A 153 52.08 -31.14 1.14
C PHE A 153 50.53 -31.18 1.21
N ALA A 154 49.97 -32.27 0.68
CA ALA A 154 48.85 -32.98 1.31
C ALA A 154 48.86 -34.45 0.83
N ALA A 155 49.47 -35.35 1.60
CA ALA A 155 49.47 -36.78 1.29
C ALA A 155 48.17 -37.41 1.81
N VAL A 156 47.45 -38.13 0.93
CA VAL A 156 46.30 -38.96 1.31
C VAL A 156 46.76 -40.42 1.36
N PRO A 157 46.58 -41.14 2.49
CA PRO A 157 46.90 -42.56 2.54
C PRO A 157 45.88 -43.37 1.74
N ASP A 158 46.40 -44.33 0.97
CA ASP A 158 45.60 -45.18 0.10
C ASP A 158 44.73 -46.18 0.90
N ARG A 159 43.57 -46.55 0.36
CA ARG A 159 42.71 -47.60 0.95
C ARG A 159 41.99 -48.36 -0.17
N PRO A 160 42.29 -49.66 -0.37
CA PRO A 160 41.86 -50.38 -1.57
C PRO A 160 40.35 -50.64 -1.58
N ALA A 161 39.73 -50.50 -2.75
CA ALA A 161 38.33 -50.81 -2.97
C ALA A 161 38.11 -52.33 -3.04
N ALA A 162 37.36 -52.89 -2.09
CA ALA A 162 36.84 -54.24 -2.18
C ALA A 162 35.56 -54.24 -3.03
N VAL A 163 35.55 -55.02 -4.13
CA VAL A 163 34.37 -55.20 -4.98
C VAL A 163 33.74 -56.56 -4.67
N ALA A 164 32.47 -56.55 -4.25
CA ALA A 164 31.63 -57.74 -4.16
C ALA A 164 30.26 -57.42 -4.82
N PRO A 165 29.74 -58.29 -5.71
CA PRO A 165 28.42 -58.09 -6.29
C PRO A 165 27.32 -58.57 -5.34
N ALA A 166 26.29 -57.75 -5.15
CA ALA A 166 25.05 -58.13 -4.49
C ALA A 166 23.87 -57.90 -5.44
N GLN A 167 22.88 -58.78 -5.41
CA GLN A 167 21.83 -58.87 -6.43
C GLN A 167 20.64 -57.94 -6.14
N VAL A 168 19.92 -57.55 -7.18
CA VAL A 168 18.61 -56.91 -7.04
C VAL A 168 17.62 -57.91 -6.46
N THR A 169 16.84 -57.51 -5.46
CA THR A 169 15.68 -58.25 -4.93
C THR A 169 14.59 -57.24 -4.57
N ALA A 170 13.33 -57.68 -4.59
CA ALA A 170 12.15 -56.81 -4.58
C ALA A 170 11.90 -56.09 -3.24
N ALA A 171 11.01 -55.09 -3.27
CA ALA A 171 10.66 -54.25 -2.15
C ALA A 171 9.97 -55.02 -0.99
N PRO A 172 10.26 -54.68 0.28
CA PRO A 172 9.48 -55.14 1.42
C PRO A 172 8.18 -54.35 1.56
N GLN A 173 7.09 -55.05 1.85
CA GLN A 173 5.85 -54.45 2.34
C GLN A 173 6.01 -54.14 3.85
N TYR A 174 5.54 -52.99 4.31
CA TYR A 174 5.55 -52.66 5.75
C TYR A 174 4.43 -53.44 6.47
N ALA A 175 4.80 -54.58 7.08
CA ALA A 175 4.00 -55.22 8.12
C ALA A 175 4.38 -54.66 9.50
N ALA A 176 3.40 -54.30 10.32
CA ALA A 176 3.65 -53.81 11.66
C ALA A 176 4.04 -54.97 12.60
N LEU A 177 5.09 -54.78 13.40
CA LEU A 177 5.55 -55.70 14.45
C LEU A 177 5.91 -54.92 15.72
N PRO A 178 5.91 -55.57 16.90
CA PRO A 178 5.51 -54.91 18.14
C PRO A 178 6.62 -54.19 18.91
N ALA A 179 6.21 -53.34 19.86
CA ALA A 179 7.10 -52.69 20.81
C ALA A 179 7.87 -53.70 21.67
N ALA A 180 9.19 -53.50 21.78
CA ALA A 180 10.08 -54.25 22.67
C ALA A 180 10.37 -53.47 23.98
N PRO A 181 10.71 -54.14 25.09
CA PRO A 181 10.79 -53.49 26.40
C PRO A 181 12.00 -52.57 26.56
N VAL A 182 11.85 -51.53 27.39
CA VAL A 182 12.96 -50.69 27.85
C VAL A 182 13.83 -51.48 28.84
N ALA A 183 15.13 -51.48 28.61
CA ALA A 183 16.15 -51.94 29.55
C ALA A 183 17.01 -50.73 30.00
N PRO A 184 17.46 -50.67 31.27
CA PRO A 184 18.07 -49.47 31.83
C PRO A 184 19.47 -49.20 31.28
N ALA A 185 19.74 -47.95 30.93
CA ALA A 185 21.08 -47.50 30.57
C ALA A 185 21.97 -47.40 31.82
N LEU A 186 23.13 -48.06 31.78
CA LEU A 186 24.16 -47.92 32.81
C LEU A 186 24.73 -46.50 32.80
N THR A 187 24.71 -45.84 33.95
CA THR A 187 25.18 -44.46 34.12
C THR A 187 26.72 -44.41 34.12
N PRO A 188 27.36 -43.68 33.18
CA PRO A 188 28.72 -43.20 33.41
C PRO A 188 28.67 -42.13 34.49
N ALA A 189 29.59 -42.15 35.45
CA ALA A 189 29.71 -41.03 36.40
C ALA A 189 30.08 -39.76 35.63
N ALA A 190 29.15 -38.80 35.57
CA ALA A 190 29.38 -37.50 34.96
C ALA A 190 29.97 -36.54 36.00
N ASP A 191 31.04 -35.85 35.64
CA ASP A 191 31.48 -34.67 36.39
C ASP A 191 30.35 -33.63 36.44
N PRO A 192 30.24 -32.84 37.53
CA PRO A 192 29.17 -31.86 37.68
C PRO A 192 29.35 -30.71 36.67
N ALA A 193 28.65 -30.83 35.54
CA ALA A 193 28.58 -29.78 34.52
C ALA A 193 28.07 -28.47 35.17
N PRO A 194 28.81 -27.35 35.03
CA PRO A 194 28.49 -26.13 35.76
C PRO A 194 27.12 -25.57 35.35
N GLY A 195 26.33 -25.16 36.34
CA GLY A 195 25.07 -24.47 36.11
C GLY A 195 25.28 -22.99 35.78
N TYR A 196 24.37 -22.41 35.01
CA TYR A 196 24.23 -20.96 34.81
C TYR A 196 22.77 -20.54 35.00
N THR A 197 22.52 -19.66 35.97
CA THR A 197 21.20 -19.04 36.17
C THR A 197 21.04 -17.83 35.25
N VAL A 198 19.99 -17.83 34.41
CA VAL A 198 19.65 -16.73 33.50
C VAL A 198 19.33 -15.46 34.29
N GLN A 199 19.96 -14.33 33.94
CA GLN A 199 19.86 -13.08 34.69
C GLN A 199 18.90 -12.07 34.06
N ASP A 200 18.06 -11.42 34.87
CA ASP A 200 17.21 -10.28 34.46
C ASP A 200 18.04 -8.98 34.39
N SER A 201 18.95 -8.94 33.41
CA SER A 201 19.80 -7.78 33.13
C SER A 201 19.29 -6.99 31.92
N ARG A 202 19.85 -5.79 31.68
CA ARG A 202 19.55 -4.99 30.48
C ARG A 202 20.87 -4.57 29.81
N PRO A 203 21.14 -4.94 28.55
CA PRO A 203 20.34 -5.83 27.69
C PRO A 203 20.21 -7.26 28.25
N ALA A 204 19.10 -7.92 27.93
CA ALA A 204 18.71 -9.19 28.53
C ALA A 204 19.62 -10.37 28.17
N ASP A 205 19.62 -11.38 29.05
CA ASP A 205 20.32 -12.63 28.80
C ASP A 205 19.71 -13.41 27.64
N SER A 206 20.58 -13.87 26.74
CA SER A 206 20.25 -14.74 25.62
C SER A 206 21.27 -15.89 25.58
N LEU A 207 20.93 -17.02 24.96
CA LEU A 207 21.87 -18.14 24.83
C LEU A 207 23.19 -17.72 24.15
N TRP A 208 23.12 -16.75 23.23
CA TRP A 208 24.30 -16.12 22.61
C TRP A 208 25.14 -15.33 23.61
N SER A 209 24.56 -14.38 24.37
CA SER A 209 25.33 -13.58 25.34
C SER A 209 25.86 -14.41 26.51
N ILE A 210 25.14 -15.48 26.90
CA ILE A 210 25.60 -16.46 27.88
C ILE A 210 26.81 -17.24 27.34
N ALA A 211 26.75 -17.75 26.10
CA ALA A 211 27.88 -18.43 25.45
C ALA A 211 29.09 -17.51 25.24
N GLU A 212 28.87 -16.26 24.85
CA GLU A 212 29.95 -15.28 24.67
C GLU A 212 30.68 -14.99 25.99
N ARG A 213 29.95 -14.81 27.09
CA ARG A 213 30.55 -14.57 28.42
C ARG A 213 31.21 -15.82 29.01
N GLN A 214 30.55 -16.99 28.95
CA GLN A 214 30.99 -18.21 29.65
C GLN A 214 31.90 -19.12 28.83
N LEU A 215 31.66 -19.23 27.52
CA LEU A 215 32.39 -20.10 26.57
C LEU A 215 33.34 -19.31 25.64
N GLY A 216 33.34 -17.98 25.73
CA GLY A 216 34.23 -17.09 24.98
C GLY A 216 33.84 -16.86 23.50
N SER A 217 32.72 -17.41 23.05
CA SER A 217 32.16 -17.16 21.72
C SER A 217 30.65 -17.39 21.72
N GLY A 218 29.89 -16.41 21.23
CA GLY A 218 28.44 -16.50 21.15
C GLY A 218 27.93 -17.62 20.23
N GLU A 219 28.70 -18.00 19.21
CA GLU A 219 28.35 -19.11 18.30
C GLU A 219 28.19 -20.46 19.02
N ARG A 220 28.79 -20.63 20.21
CA ARG A 220 28.68 -21.85 21.03
C ARG A 220 27.36 -22.00 21.79
N TRP A 221 26.41 -21.07 21.60
CA TRP A 221 25.06 -21.16 22.18
C TRP A 221 24.34 -22.48 21.87
N VAL A 222 24.63 -23.08 20.71
CA VAL A 222 24.08 -24.37 20.26
C VAL A 222 24.47 -25.52 21.20
N GLU A 223 25.63 -25.45 21.86
CA GLU A 223 26.06 -26.45 22.85
C GLU A 223 25.21 -26.35 24.12
N ILE A 224 24.96 -25.14 24.60
CA ILE A 224 24.06 -24.87 25.74
C ILE A 224 22.63 -25.32 25.40
N ALA A 225 22.13 -24.96 24.22
CA ALA A 225 20.79 -25.35 23.77
C ALA A 225 20.64 -26.88 23.72
N LYS A 226 21.62 -27.58 23.13
CA LYS A 226 21.62 -29.05 23.04
C LYS A 226 21.73 -29.76 24.39
N LEU A 227 22.41 -29.17 25.38
CA LEU A 227 22.48 -29.69 26.74
C LEU A 227 21.17 -29.52 27.52
N ASN A 228 20.30 -28.59 27.11
CA ASN A 228 19.09 -28.25 27.86
C ASN A 228 17.77 -28.65 27.19
N ASN A 229 17.75 -28.95 25.89
CA ASN A 229 16.53 -29.25 25.14
C ASN A 229 15.65 -30.33 25.79
N GLY A 230 14.40 -30.00 26.08
CA GLY A 230 13.42 -30.87 26.75
C GLY A 230 13.54 -31.00 28.27
N ARG A 231 14.51 -30.35 28.94
CA ARG A 231 14.59 -30.31 30.41
C ARG A 231 13.51 -29.38 30.98
N VAL A 232 12.88 -29.77 32.09
CA VAL A 232 12.01 -28.86 32.86
C VAL A 232 12.89 -27.81 33.58
N MET A 233 12.49 -26.54 33.51
CA MET A 233 13.31 -25.39 33.92
C MET A 233 12.76 -24.63 35.14
N ASP A 234 11.49 -24.80 35.47
CA ASP A 234 10.81 -24.19 36.61
C ASP A 234 9.67 -25.09 37.12
N ASP A 235 9.18 -24.78 38.33
CA ASP A 235 8.16 -25.56 39.04
C ASP A 235 6.77 -25.51 38.36
N SER A 236 6.58 -24.68 37.32
CA SER A 236 5.36 -24.68 36.49
C SER A 236 5.37 -25.76 35.40
N GLY A 237 6.43 -26.56 35.32
CA GLY A 237 6.56 -27.68 34.37
C GLY A 237 7.00 -27.26 32.96
N ARG A 238 7.42 -25.99 32.77
CA ARG A 238 7.90 -25.50 31.47
C ARG A 238 9.20 -26.22 31.09
N THR A 239 9.23 -26.75 29.87
CA THR A 239 10.43 -27.35 29.28
C THR A 239 11.22 -26.33 28.46
N PHE A 240 12.54 -26.46 28.48
CA PHE A 240 13.44 -25.68 27.65
C PHE A 240 13.30 -26.11 26.19
N ASP A 241 13.08 -25.11 25.34
CA ASP A 241 12.98 -25.21 23.89
C ASP A 241 13.94 -24.16 23.32
N ALA A 242 14.82 -24.56 22.39
CA ALA A 242 15.86 -23.70 21.84
C ALA A 242 15.30 -22.58 20.95
N ASP A 243 14.09 -22.76 20.41
CA ASP A 243 13.41 -21.81 19.53
C ASP A 243 12.49 -20.83 20.31
N ARG A 244 12.54 -20.83 21.65
CA ARG A 244 11.75 -19.96 22.53
C ARG A 244 12.62 -19.02 23.38
N PRO A 245 12.09 -17.86 23.82
CA PRO A 245 12.79 -16.99 24.76
C PRO A 245 13.10 -17.70 26.08
N ILE A 246 14.33 -17.53 26.58
CA ILE A 246 14.71 -17.98 27.92
C ILE A 246 14.22 -16.98 28.97
N HIS A 247 13.70 -17.48 30.10
CA HIS A 247 13.24 -16.64 31.20
C HIS A 247 14.33 -16.46 32.28
N PRO A 248 14.42 -15.30 32.95
CA PRO A 248 15.26 -15.13 34.14
C PRO A 248 14.95 -16.16 35.23
N GLY A 249 15.97 -16.56 35.98
CA GLY A 249 15.86 -17.58 37.03
C GLY A 249 16.03 -19.04 36.55
N TRP A 250 15.86 -19.32 35.25
CA TRP A 250 16.10 -20.65 34.67
C TRP A 250 17.55 -21.11 34.86
N GLN A 251 17.74 -22.39 35.25
CA GLN A 251 19.06 -23.00 35.47
C GLN A 251 19.51 -23.87 34.29
N LEU A 252 20.36 -23.30 33.44
CA LEU A 252 20.95 -23.98 32.28
C LEU A 252 22.17 -24.81 32.70
N LEU A 253 22.27 -26.05 32.20
CA LEU A 253 23.53 -26.80 32.21
C LEU A 253 24.46 -26.26 31.13
N MET A 254 25.72 -26.02 31.49
CA MET A 254 26.75 -25.51 30.58
C MET A 254 27.74 -26.61 30.16
N PRO A 255 28.41 -26.47 29.00
CA PRO A 255 29.58 -27.29 28.68
C PRO A 255 30.66 -27.23 29.77
N GLY A 256 31.39 -28.33 29.96
CA GLY A 256 32.38 -28.48 31.04
C GLY A 256 33.59 -27.54 30.98
N ASP A 257 33.78 -26.81 29.87
CA ASP A 257 34.80 -25.77 29.73
C ASP A 257 34.27 -24.35 29.99
N ALA A 258 33.01 -24.19 30.41
CA ALA A 258 32.46 -22.93 30.87
C ALA A 258 33.13 -22.44 32.16
N LYS A 259 33.31 -21.12 32.25
CA LYS A 259 33.83 -20.48 33.47
C LYS A 259 32.89 -20.73 34.66
N ALA A 260 33.41 -21.30 35.73
CA ALA A 260 32.63 -21.60 36.93
C ALA A 260 32.10 -20.31 37.60
N GLN A 261 30.80 -20.28 37.92
CA GLN A 261 30.20 -19.20 38.70
C GLN A 261 30.60 -19.31 40.19
N GLY A 262 31.69 -18.65 40.57
CA GLY A 262 32.04 -18.43 41.98
C GLY A 262 31.08 -17.43 42.64
N GLY A 263 30.00 -17.92 43.25
CA GLY A 263 29.01 -17.10 43.94
C GLY A 263 29.44 -16.69 45.36
N PRO A 264 29.21 -15.43 45.77
CA PRO A 264 29.29 -15.01 47.18
C PRO A 264 27.90 -14.70 47.78
N ALA A 265 27.71 -15.15 49.02
CA ALA A 265 26.63 -14.69 49.91
C ALA A 265 27.12 -13.45 50.74
N PRO A 266 26.32 -12.85 51.65
CA PRO A 266 26.00 -11.42 51.53
C PRO A 266 26.84 -10.44 52.40
N ALA A 267 26.64 -9.14 52.11
CA ALA A 267 27.13 -7.94 52.83
C ALA A 267 28.64 -7.64 52.69
N PRO A 268 29.11 -6.38 52.88
CA PRO A 268 28.42 -5.18 53.37
C PRO A 268 28.22 -4.06 52.33
N ALA A 269 27.58 -2.95 52.75
CA ALA A 269 27.24 -1.82 51.89
C ALA A 269 28.43 -0.89 51.56
N PRO A 270 28.63 -0.49 50.28
CA PRO A 270 29.54 0.59 49.89
C PRO A 270 28.87 1.98 49.96
N ALA A 271 29.69 3.02 50.14
CA ALA A 271 29.29 4.44 50.08
C ALA A 271 28.91 4.89 48.65
N PRO A 272 28.14 5.99 48.46
CA PRO A 272 27.52 6.31 47.17
C PRO A 272 28.52 6.61 46.06
N GLN A 273 28.30 6.00 44.89
CA GLN A 273 28.95 6.35 43.63
C GLN A 273 27.99 7.13 42.73
N ALA A 274 28.54 8.00 41.89
CA ALA A 274 27.79 9.06 41.22
C ALA A 274 26.73 8.54 40.20
N PRO A 275 25.61 9.27 40.01
CA PRO A 275 24.58 8.89 39.06
C PRO A 275 25.09 8.97 37.61
N ALA A 276 24.68 8.01 36.77
CA ALA A 276 24.80 8.11 35.33
C ALA A 276 23.82 9.17 34.77
N PRO A 277 24.17 9.89 33.69
CA PRO A 277 23.33 10.96 33.15
C PRO A 277 22.02 10.41 32.59
N GLN A 278 20.91 10.95 33.07
CA GLN A 278 19.57 10.72 32.53
C GLN A 278 19.32 11.74 31.41
N HIS A 279 18.91 11.27 30.24
CA HIS A 279 18.65 12.13 29.08
C HIS A 279 17.18 12.53 29.05
N GLY A 280 16.90 13.82 28.84
CA GLY A 280 15.55 14.29 28.57
C GLY A 280 15.08 13.87 27.17
N SER A 281 13.77 13.77 26.98
CA SER A 281 13.15 13.48 25.68
C SER A 281 12.12 14.54 25.32
N VAL A 282 12.18 15.06 24.09
CA VAL A 282 11.20 16.02 23.54
C VAL A 282 10.32 15.35 22.51
N THR A 283 9.04 15.73 22.45
CA THR A 283 8.14 15.36 21.35
C THR A 283 8.12 16.47 20.31
N VAL A 284 8.43 16.14 19.05
CA VAL A 284 8.41 17.04 17.89
C VAL A 284 7.01 17.60 17.68
N ARG A 285 6.90 18.91 17.44
CA ARG A 285 5.63 19.61 17.17
C ARG A 285 5.47 19.97 15.70
N ALA A 286 4.25 20.26 15.27
CA ALA A 286 3.99 20.76 13.91
C ALA A 286 4.74 22.06 13.65
N GLY A 287 5.68 22.03 12.69
CA GLY A 287 6.56 23.16 12.36
C GLY A 287 7.91 23.19 13.09
N ASP A 288 8.22 22.22 13.96
CA ASP A 288 9.58 22.07 14.49
C ASP A 288 10.56 21.59 13.39
N THR A 289 11.81 22.04 13.47
CA THR A 289 12.96 21.50 12.72
C THR A 289 14.03 21.04 13.70
N LEU A 290 14.98 20.18 13.30
CA LEU A 290 16.05 19.75 14.21
C LEU A 290 16.87 20.94 14.76
N SER A 291 17.06 22.00 13.96
CA SER A 291 17.73 23.23 14.39
C SER A 291 16.90 24.04 15.37
N ALA A 292 15.58 24.13 15.18
CA ALA A 292 14.69 24.81 16.14
C ALA A 292 14.56 24.03 17.46
N ILE A 293 14.64 22.69 17.42
CA ILE A 293 14.70 21.84 18.61
C ILE A 293 16.08 21.96 19.29
N ALA A 294 17.18 22.01 18.54
CA ALA A 294 18.52 22.19 19.11
C ALA A 294 18.68 23.58 19.75
N GLU A 295 18.20 24.65 19.12
CA GLU A 295 18.13 25.98 19.72
C GLU A 295 17.33 25.99 21.04
N ARG A 296 16.19 25.28 21.07
CA ARG A 296 15.28 25.24 22.23
C ARG A 296 15.77 24.36 23.39
N GLU A 297 16.29 23.17 23.09
CA GLU A 297 16.58 22.12 24.09
C GLU A 297 18.09 21.96 24.37
N LEU A 298 18.97 22.47 23.50
CA LEU A 298 20.43 22.50 23.68
C LEU A 298 21.01 23.92 23.79
N GLY A 299 20.24 24.96 23.43
CA GLY A 299 20.71 26.36 23.42
C GLY A 299 21.63 26.71 22.25
N ASP A 300 21.63 25.90 21.19
CA ASP A 300 22.51 26.03 20.03
C ASP A 300 21.86 25.38 18.80
N ALA A 301 21.39 26.20 17.85
CA ALA A 301 20.86 25.73 16.57
C ALA A 301 21.85 24.87 15.76
N GLU A 302 23.17 25.11 15.84
CA GLU A 302 24.19 24.28 15.17
C GLU A 302 24.40 22.92 15.88
N GLY A 303 23.78 22.71 17.04
CA GLY A 303 23.72 21.43 17.74
C GLY A 303 22.92 20.34 17.01
N TRP A 304 22.13 20.70 15.98
CA TRP A 304 21.22 19.78 15.28
C TRP A 304 21.85 18.47 14.75
N PRO A 305 23.11 18.39 14.26
CA PRO A 305 23.67 17.13 13.78
C PRO A 305 23.92 16.12 14.90
N LYS A 306 24.19 16.60 16.13
CA LYS A 306 24.34 15.75 17.32
C LYS A 306 22.98 15.19 17.74
N LEU A 307 21.93 16.01 17.66
CA LEU A 307 20.55 15.60 17.92
C LEU A 307 20.08 14.57 16.87
N PHE A 308 20.44 14.75 15.60
CA PHE A 308 20.15 13.79 14.53
C PHE A 308 20.82 12.44 14.75
N GLU A 309 22.16 12.39 14.87
CA GLU A 309 22.88 11.11 15.01
C GLU A 309 22.51 10.37 16.31
N ALA A 310 22.13 11.08 17.38
CA ALA A 310 21.64 10.47 18.61
C ALA A 310 20.25 9.80 18.48
N ASN A 311 19.45 10.17 17.47
CA ASN A 311 18.09 9.69 17.25
C ASN A 311 17.91 8.96 15.91
N LYS A 312 19.01 8.64 15.24
CA LYS A 312 19.01 8.07 13.89
C LYS A 312 18.34 6.69 13.85
N GLY A 313 17.27 6.57 13.07
CA GLY A 313 16.45 5.37 12.98
C GLY A 313 15.33 5.25 14.03
N VAL A 314 15.14 6.25 14.91
CA VAL A 314 13.91 6.41 15.71
C VAL A 314 12.72 6.47 14.75
N ALA A 315 11.62 5.81 15.12
CA ALA A 315 10.37 5.81 14.37
C ALA A 315 9.39 6.85 14.92
N ALA A 316 8.67 7.53 14.02
CA ALA A 316 7.47 8.28 14.32
C ALA A 316 6.26 7.34 14.54
N PRO A 317 5.13 7.82 15.07
CA PRO A 317 3.93 7.01 15.32
C PRO A 317 3.31 6.36 14.07
N ASP A 318 3.61 6.89 12.88
CA ASP A 318 3.20 6.36 11.56
C ASP A 318 4.18 5.31 10.99
N GLY A 319 5.32 5.09 11.64
CA GLY A 319 6.38 4.18 11.23
C GLY A 319 7.49 4.79 10.37
N GLU A 320 7.42 6.07 9.99
CA GLU A 320 8.52 6.74 9.29
C GLU A 320 9.74 6.89 10.21
N ARG A 321 10.95 6.65 9.70
CA ARG A 321 12.18 6.64 10.50
C ARG A 321 13.08 7.82 10.19
N LEU A 322 13.60 8.47 11.24
CA LEU A 322 14.56 9.56 11.16
C LEU A 322 15.87 9.08 10.51
N THR A 323 15.92 9.18 9.19
CA THR A 323 17.01 8.67 8.33
C THR A 323 17.59 9.76 7.43
N ASP A 324 16.85 10.84 7.26
CA ASP A 324 17.21 12.10 6.62
C ASP A 324 16.94 13.24 7.64
N PRO A 325 17.86 14.19 7.87
CA PRO A 325 17.68 15.24 8.89
C PRO A 325 16.58 16.26 8.55
N ASP A 326 16.19 16.39 7.29
CA ASP A 326 15.10 17.29 6.87
C ASP A 326 13.70 16.67 7.09
N VAL A 327 13.65 15.37 7.43
CA VAL A 327 12.39 14.60 7.64
C VAL A 327 12.14 14.41 9.14
N VAL A 328 11.53 15.41 9.77
CA VAL A 328 11.10 15.37 11.18
C VAL A 328 9.58 15.42 11.24
N VAL A 329 8.95 14.36 11.75
CA VAL A 329 7.48 14.22 11.79
C VAL A 329 6.93 14.59 13.18
N PRO A 330 5.83 15.37 13.27
CA PRO A 330 5.19 15.67 14.56
C PRO A 330 4.79 14.40 15.32
N GLY A 331 4.96 14.40 16.64
CA GLY A 331 4.73 13.23 17.48
C GLY A 331 5.93 12.27 17.58
N MET A 332 6.97 12.41 16.75
CA MET A 332 8.24 11.71 16.96
C MET A 332 8.87 12.15 18.29
N VAL A 333 9.44 11.21 19.06
CA VAL A 333 10.07 11.48 20.36
C VAL A 333 11.59 11.37 20.23
N LEU A 334 12.30 12.47 20.49
CA LEU A 334 13.75 12.58 20.34
C LEU A 334 14.42 12.71 21.72
N ALA A 335 15.46 11.92 21.98
CA ALA A 335 16.33 12.06 23.13
C ALA A 335 17.30 13.24 22.95
N ILE A 336 17.42 14.10 23.95
CA ILE A 336 18.26 15.30 23.93
C ILE A 336 19.65 15.01 24.52
N PRO A 337 20.75 15.11 23.74
CA PRO A 337 22.09 14.81 24.24
C PRO A 337 22.67 15.93 25.11
N GLY A 338 22.59 15.78 26.44
CA GLY A 338 23.37 16.59 27.39
C GLY A 338 22.71 17.86 27.93
N ALA A 339 21.39 18.00 27.82
CA ALA A 339 20.66 19.13 28.44
C ALA A 339 20.85 19.18 29.97
N PRO A 340 21.14 20.37 30.57
CA PRO A 340 21.14 20.54 32.02
C PRO A 340 19.75 20.33 32.63
N ALA A 341 19.68 19.68 33.79
CA ALA A 341 18.41 19.49 34.49
C ALA A 341 17.82 20.84 34.97
N PRO A 342 16.52 21.12 34.75
CA PRO A 342 15.85 22.24 35.40
C PRO A 342 15.92 22.12 36.92
N ALA A 343 16.13 23.25 37.62
CA ALA A 343 16.15 23.26 39.08
C ALA A 343 14.77 22.86 39.63
N PRO A 344 14.69 21.98 40.65
CA PRO A 344 13.41 21.52 41.19
C PRO A 344 12.69 22.66 41.92
N VAL A 345 11.61 23.16 41.31
CA VAL A 345 10.62 23.98 42.02
C VAL A 345 9.88 23.06 43.01
N PRO A 346 9.79 23.40 44.30
CA PRO A 346 9.12 22.55 45.27
C PRO A 346 7.60 22.56 45.04
N ALA A 347 7.08 21.47 44.48
CA ALA A 347 5.65 21.19 44.41
C ALA A 347 5.12 20.70 45.78
N PRO A 348 3.82 20.85 46.09
CA PRO A 348 3.31 20.66 47.45
C PRO A 348 3.36 19.23 47.98
N GLU A 349 3.46 19.12 49.31
CA GLU A 349 3.34 17.89 50.08
C GLU A 349 1.96 17.23 49.88
N PRO A 350 1.88 15.94 49.47
CA PRO A 350 0.60 15.25 49.33
C PRO A 350 -0.03 14.98 50.70
N ALA A 351 -1.21 15.57 50.95
CA ALA A 351 -2.01 15.24 52.12
C ALA A 351 -2.47 13.76 52.08
N PRO A 352 -2.53 13.07 53.23
CA PRO A 352 -2.91 11.65 53.27
C PRO A 352 -4.38 11.45 52.91
N VAL A 353 -4.65 10.57 51.95
CA VAL A 353 -6.01 10.15 51.54
C VAL A 353 -6.35 8.81 52.24
N PRO A 354 -7.58 8.58 52.73
CA PRO A 354 -7.86 7.45 53.64
C PRO A 354 -7.81 6.06 52.97
N VAL A 355 -7.53 5.05 53.79
CA VAL A 355 -7.64 3.63 53.42
C VAL A 355 -9.11 3.19 53.51
N PRO A 356 -9.68 2.53 52.49
CA PRO A 356 -11.01 1.91 52.59
C PRO A 356 -10.99 0.63 53.45
N ASP A 357 -12.02 0.42 54.26
CA ASP A 357 -12.14 -0.75 55.13
C ASP A 357 -12.30 -2.09 54.38
N VAL A 358 -11.75 -3.15 54.96
CA VAL A 358 -11.89 -4.54 54.47
C VAL A 358 -13.11 -5.21 55.11
N PRO A 359 -14.09 -5.71 54.32
CA PRO A 359 -15.19 -6.50 54.86
C PRO A 359 -14.70 -7.85 55.44
N VAL A 360 -14.96 -8.07 56.73
CA VAL A 360 -14.51 -9.29 57.45
C VAL A 360 -15.38 -10.49 57.07
N THR A 361 -14.74 -11.62 56.74
CA THR A 361 -15.39 -12.92 56.50
C THR A 361 -15.77 -13.62 57.81
N PRO A 362 -17.00 -14.14 57.98
CA PRO A 362 -17.36 -15.00 59.10
C PRO A 362 -16.95 -16.46 58.89
N ASP A 363 -16.55 -17.14 59.97
CA ASP A 363 -15.96 -18.49 59.98
C ASP A 363 -17.03 -19.63 60.13
N PRO A 364 -16.83 -20.88 59.65
CA PRO A 364 -17.90 -21.88 59.50
C PRO A 364 -17.84 -23.11 60.44
N ALA A 365 -19.01 -23.70 60.76
CA ALA A 365 -19.17 -25.05 61.33
C ALA A 365 -20.65 -25.52 61.33
N PRO A 366 -21.00 -26.83 61.43
CA PRO A 366 -20.37 -27.99 60.78
C PRO A 366 -21.35 -29.11 60.28
N ALA A 367 -20.83 -30.06 59.49
CA ALA A 367 -21.21 -31.51 59.37
C ALA A 367 -22.48 -32.01 58.60
N THR A 368 -22.23 -32.75 57.48
CA THR A 368 -22.45 -34.23 57.26
C THR A 368 -23.84 -34.87 57.53
N PRO A 369 -24.38 -35.87 56.73
CA PRO A 369 -23.76 -36.77 55.71
C PRO A 369 -24.49 -36.91 54.34
N ALA A 370 -23.94 -37.73 53.43
CA ALA A 370 -24.58 -38.27 52.19
C ALA A 370 -25.37 -39.58 52.44
N PRO A 371 -26.07 -40.19 51.44
CA PRO A 371 -25.41 -41.25 50.64
C PRO A 371 -25.92 -41.56 49.20
N ALA A 372 -25.13 -42.38 48.50
CA ALA A 372 -25.48 -43.44 47.52
C ALA A 372 -25.85 -43.14 46.04
N THR A 373 -25.22 -43.93 45.16
CA THR A 373 -25.42 -44.06 43.70
C THR A 373 -26.27 -45.30 43.37
N PRO A 374 -27.00 -45.30 42.24
CA PRO A 374 -27.17 -46.54 41.46
C PRO A 374 -26.91 -46.36 39.95
N ALA A 375 -26.61 -47.46 39.25
CA ALA A 375 -26.49 -47.55 37.80
C ALA A 375 -27.40 -48.67 37.24
N PRO A 376 -27.87 -48.59 35.97
CA PRO A 376 -28.45 -49.77 35.32
C PRO A 376 -28.04 -50.02 33.84
N ALA A 377 -27.56 -51.25 33.60
CA ALA A 377 -27.93 -52.23 32.57
C ALA A 377 -28.31 -51.87 31.10
N THR A 378 -27.88 -52.76 30.20
CA THR A 378 -28.12 -52.84 28.74
C THR A 378 -29.38 -53.64 28.35
N GLN A 379 -30.08 -53.28 27.26
CA GLN A 379 -30.90 -54.18 26.41
C GLN A 379 -30.93 -53.74 24.92
N GLY A 380 -31.49 -54.58 24.03
CA GLY A 380 -31.33 -54.54 22.56
C GLY A 380 -32.56 -54.15 21.71
N PRO A 381 -32.51 -54.36 20.37
CA PRO A 381 -33.34 -53.62 19.40
C PRO A 381 -34.58 -54.35 18.83
N VAL A 382 -35.54 -53.57 18.32
CA VAL A 382 -36.69 -54.02 17.49
C VAL A 382 -36.98 -52.98 16.38
N VAL A 383 -37.46 -53.43 15.21
CA VAL A 383 -37.93 -52.59 14.09
C VAL A 383 -39.33 -53.04 13.66
N PRO A 384 -40.24 -52.10 13.38
CA PRO A 384 -41.11 -52.22 12.21
C PRO A 384 -41.20 -50.92 11.39
N SER A 385 -41.69 -51.04 10.15
CA SER A 385 -41.69 -49.98 9.12
C SER A 385 -43.11 -49.55 8.74
N GLN A 386 -43.34 -48.25 8.54
CA GLN A 386 -44.44 -47.73 7.71
C GLN A 386 -44.22 -46.27 7.25
N ALA A 387 -44.90 -45.90 6.17
CA ALA A 387 -45.01 -44.58 5.53
C ALA A 387 -46.50 -44.35 5.19
N PRO A 388 -47.04 -43.13 4.94
CA PRO A 388 -46.35 -41.97 4.32
C PRO A 388 -46.67 -40.57 4.92
N THR A 389 -46.12 -39.55 4.25
CA THR A 389 -46.31 -38.07 4.32
C THR A 389 -47.73 -37.55 4.02
N PRO A 390 -48.04 -36.23 4.13
CA PRO A 390 -47.33 -35.11 4.80
C PRO A 390 -48.22 -34.15 5.67
N ALA A 391 -47.60 -33.42 6.59
CA ALA A 391 -48.09 -32.10 7.09
C ALA A 391 -46.94 -31.33 7.77
N ALA A 392 -47.05 -30.00 7.89
CA ALA A 392 -46.09 -29.16 8.60
C ALA A 392 -46.49 -28.91 10.06
N HIS A 393 -45.51 -28.58 10.93
CA HIS A 393 -45.53 -27.51 11.96
C HIS A 393 -44.28 -27.61 12.89
N THR A 394 -43.70 -26.46 13.23
CA THR A 394 -42.70 -26.21 14.31
C THR A 394 -43.36 -26.39 15.71
N PRO A 395 -42.66 -26.49 16.86
CA PRO A 395 -41.24 -26.16 17.13
C PRO A 395 -40.49 -27.11 18.12
N ALA A 396 -39.41 -26.57 18.73
CA ALA A 396 -38.67 -26.99 19.94
C ALA A 396 -37.43 -27.92 19.76
N ALA A 397 -36.36 -27.56 20.48
CA ALA A 397 -34.99 -28.06 20.31
C ALA A 397 -34.60 -29.18 21.31
N HIS A 398 -33.44 -29.80 21.09
CA HIS A 398 -32.61 -30.50 22.10
C HIS A 398 -31.11 -30.47 21.68
N ASN A 399 -30.20 -30.40 22.65
CA ASN A 399 -28.73 -30.30 22.46
C ASN A 399 -28.06 -31.65 22.11
N PRO A 400 -26.79 -31.63 21.66
CA PRO A 400 -25.73 -32.13 22.56
C PRO A 400 -24.36 -31.40 22.53
N ALA A 401 -23.86 -31.14 23.74
CA ALA A 401 -22.47 -31.25 24.24
C ALA A 401 -21.23 -30.89 23.36
N GLU A 402 -20.60 -29.76 23.73
CA GLU A 402 -19.26 -29.70 24.37
C GLU A 402 -17.99 -30.23 23.64
N ALA A 403 -17.10 -29.31 23.21
CA ALA A 403 -15.63 -29.45 23.28
C ALA A 403 -14.85 -28.14 22.99
N ALA A 404 -14.04 -27.68 23.96
CA ALA A 404 -12.85 -26.78 23.88
C ALA A 404 -12.90 -25.40 23.15
N ALA A 405 -12.36 -24.35 23.82
CA ALA A 405 -12.19 -22.98 23.31
C ALA A 405 -10.83 -22.75 22.59
N PRO A 406 -10.65 -21.64 21.82
CA PRO A 406 -10.10 -20.41 22.44
C PRO A 406 -10.49 -19.02 21.82
N SER A 407 -10.59 -18.01 22.71
CA SER A 407 -10.25 -16.56 22.58
C SER A 407 -10.64 -15.66 21.38
N ASP A 408 -11.23 -14.52 21.72
CA ASP A 408 -11.13 -13.16 21.13
C ASP A 408 -11.58 -12.94 19.67
N ASP A 409 -12.86 -12.56 19.49
CA ASP A 409 -13.46 -12.42 18.16
C ASP A 409 -14.16 -11.07 17.85
N TYR A 410 -13.39 -10.13 17.30
CA TYR A 410 -13.88 -9.30 16.19
C TYR A 410 -13.77 -10.05 14.85
N SER A 411 -13.05 -11.18 14.83
CA SER A 411 -12.72 -12.00 13.66
C SER A 411 -13.83 -12.95 13.22
N VAL A 412 -14.70 -13.49 14.09
CA VAL A 412 -15.80 -14.38 13.66
C VAL A 412 -16.82 -13.67 12.76
N ALA A 413 -17.12 -12.39 13.00
CA ALA A 413 -17.92 -11.58 12.07
C ALA A 413 -17.22 -11.42 10.71
N LEU A 414 -15.88 -11.34 10.71
CA LEU A 414 -15.08 -11.32 9.49
C LEU A 414 -15.02 -12.70 8.79
N ALA A 415 -15.08 -13.80 9.55
CA ALA A 415 -14.97 -15.19 9.11
C ALA A 415 -16.28 -15.82 8.61
N ALA A 416 -17.43 -15.22 8.91
CA ALA A 416 -18.72 -15.60 8.32
C ALA A 416 -18.74 -15.39 6.79
N SER A 417 -17.99 -14.39 6.31
CA SER A 417 -17.75 -14.18 4.88
C SER A 417 -16.61 -15.04 4.39
N THR A 418 -16.82 -15.70 3.26
CA THR A 418 -15.91 -16.71 2.72
C THR A 418 -14.99 -16.19 1.62
N VAL A 419 -14.95 -14.87 1.40
CA VAL A 419 -14.06 -14.22 0.42
C VAL A 419 -12.67 -14.03 0.99
N GLY A 420 -11.64 -14.55 0.32
CA GLY A 420 -10.25 -14.43 0.78
C GLY A 420 -9.72 -12.99 0.79
N VAL A 421 -8.87 -12.66 1.77
CA VAL A 421 -8.29 -11.32 1.97
C VAL A 421 -7.55 -10.77 0.74
N LEU A 422 -6.94 -11.65 -0.07
CA LEU A 422 -6.24 -11.26 -1.29
C LEU A 422 -7.22 -10.99 -2.44
N LEU A 423 -8.30 -11.75 -2.55
CA LEU A 423 -9.37 -11.47 -3.50
C LEU A 423 -10.06 -10.13 -3.15
N ALA A 424 -10.31 -9.87 -1.86
CA ALA A 424 -10.81 -8.58 -1.40
C ALA A 424 -9.89 -7.42 -1.84
N ALA A 425 -8.55 -7.54 -1.65
CA ALA A 425 -7.58 -6.55 -2.12
C ALA A 425 -7.59 -6.37 -3.66
N VAL A 426 -7.61 -7.47 -4.42
CA VAL A 426 -7.71 -7.44 -5.90
C VAL A 426 -8.96 -6.68 -6.35
N LEU A 427 -10.11 -6.91 -5.70
CA LEU A 427 -11.38 -6.32 -6.07
C LEU A 427 -11.48 -4.84 -5.67
N VAL A 428 -11.19 -4.50 -4.41
CA VAL A 428 -11.15 -3.10 -3.93
C VAL A 428 -10.13 -2.29 -4.74
N GLY A 429 -8.92 -2.81 -4.93
CA GLY A 429 -7.89 -2.17 -5.76
C GLY A 429 -8.29 -2.03 -7.23
N THR A 430 -9.18 -2.88 -7.76
CA THR A 430 -9.73 -2.74 -9.12
C THR A 430 -10.83 -1.68 -9.19
N VAL A 431 -11.80 -1.72 -8.26
CA VAL A 431 -12.88 -0.73 -8.16
C VAL A 431 -12.31 0.68 -7.94
N ALA A 432 -11.36 0.84 -7.02
CA ALA A 432 -10.72 2.13 -6.74
C ALA A 432 -9.94 2.69 -7.96
N ARG A 433 -9.23 1.83 -8.71
CA ARG A 433 -8.56 2.25 -9.95
C ARG A 433 -9.55 2.72 -11.02
N ARG A 434 -10.68 2.02 -11.18
CA ARG A 434 -11.73 2.40 -12.14
C ARG A 434 -12.47 3.67 -11.72
N ARG A 435 -12.87 3.81 -10.45
CA ARG A 435 -13.49 5.04 -9.93
C ARG A 435 -12.56 6.25 -10.02
N GLY A 436 -11.26 6.08 -9.78
CA GLY A 436 -10.27 7.12 -10.05
C GLY A 436 -10.23 7.56 -11.52
N ALA A 437 -10.45 6.66 -12.48
CA ALA A 437 -10.59 7.03 -13.88
C ALA A 437 -11.92 7.76 -14.17
N GLN A 438 -13.05 7.26 -13.66
CA GLN A 438 -14.36 7.93 -13.75
C GLN A 438 -14.29 9.36 -13.20
N GLN A 439 -13.74 9.54 -11.99
CA GLN A 439 -13.62 10.85 -11.32
C GLN A 439 -12.72 11.84 -12.08
N ARG A 440 -11.60 11.40 -12.68
CA ARG A 440 -10.78 12.30 -13.54
C ARG A 440 -11.54 12.81 -14.76
N SER A 441 -12.37 11.96 -15.36
CA SER A 441 -13.18 12.30 -16.55
C SER A 441 -14.47 13.09 -16.22
N ARG A 442 -14.83 13.21 -14.94
CA ARG A 442 -16.07 13.84 -14.47
C ARG A 442 -16.12 15.31 -14.87
N LYS A 443 -17.14 15.70 -15.64
CA LYS A 443 -17.44 17.11 -15.95
C LYS A 443 -17.82 17.89 -14.68
N PRO A 444 -17.64 19.23 -14.67
CA PRO A 444 -18.17 20.07 -13.61
C PRO A 444 -19.65 19.80 -13.34
N ARG A 445 -20.04 19.78 -12.06
CA ARG A 445 -21.42 19.55 -11.58
C ARG A 445 -22.08 18.26 -12.10
N HIS A 446 -21.29 17.22 -12.35
CA HIS A 446 -21.75 15.85 -12.57
C HIS A 446 -21.25 14.93 -11.45
N ARG A 447 -21.77 13.70 -11.35
CA ARG A 447 -21.27 12.64 -10.47
C ARG A 447 -21.06 11.33 -11.25
N ILE A 448 -20.23 10.45 -10.69
CA ILE A 448 -20.02 9.10 -11.22
C ILE A 448 -21.22 8.21 -10.90
N ALA A 449 -21.38 7.10 -11.64
CA ALA A 449 -22.30 6.04 -11.25
C ALA A 449 -21.88 5.40 -9.91
N LEU A 450 -22.84 5.20 -9.01
CA LEU A 450 -22.65 4.50 -7.74
C LEU A 450 -23.33 3.12 -7.76
N PRO A 451 -22.83 2.12 -7.03
CA PRO A 451 -23.48 0.82 -6.88
C PRO A 451 -24.78 0.91 -6.05
N ALA A 452 -25.58 -0.15 -6.10
CA ALA A 452 -26.70 -0.33 -5.18
C ALA A 452 -26.24 -0.41 -3.71
N PRO A 453 -27.07 -0.04 -2.72
CA PRO A 453 -26.68 -0.01 -1.30
C PRO A 453 -26.10 -1.32 -0.75
N ALA A 454 -26.62 -2.47 -1.19
CA ALA A 454 -26.10 -3.79 -0.78
C ALA A 454 -24.67 -4.04 -1.32
N ALA A 455 -24.38 -3.57 -2.53
CA ALA A 455 -23.05 -3.67 -3.12
C ALA A 455 -22.05 -2.71 -2.42
N LEU A 456 -22.48 -1.50 -2.07
CA LEU A 456 -21.68 -0.56 -1.25
C LEU A 456 -21.36 -1.10 0.16
N ALA A 457 -22.33 -1.78 0.80
CA ALA A 457 -22.10 -2.45 2.08
C ALA A 457 -21.05 -3.58 1.94
N PHE A 458 -21.17 -4.40 0.89
CA PHE A 458 -20.20 -5.45 0.58
C PHE A 458 -18.80 -4.91 0.24
N GLU A 459 -18.70 -3.78 -0.48
CA GLU A 459 -17.40 -3.12 -0.69
C GLU A 459 -16.75 -2.66 0.63
N SER A 460 -17.56 -2.16 1.57
CA SER A 460 -17.09 -1.76 2.90
C SER A 460 -16.55 -2.97 3.69
N GLU A 461 -17.24 -4.10 3.59
CA GLU A 461 -16.81 -5.39 4.16
C GLU A 461 -15.49 -5.89 3.54
N LEU A 462 -15.35 -5.81 2.21
CA LEU A 462 -14.10 -6.14 1.51
C LEU A 462 -12.96 -5.18 1.90
N LYS A 463 -13.23 -3.89 2.08
CA LYS A 463 -12.22 -2.89 2.52
C LYS A 463 -11.66 -3.18 3.91
N VAL A 464 -12.49 -3.70 4.83
CA VAL A 464 -12.07 -4.11 6.17
C VAL A 464 -11.25 -5.42 6.13
N ARG A 465 -11.57 -6.35 5.21
CA ARG A 465 -10.92 -7.67 5.12
C ARG A 465 -9.62 -7.71 4.29
N GLN A 466 -9.39 -6.74 3.41
CA GLN A 466 -8.32 -6.83 2.40
C GLN A 466 -6.89 -6.89 2.98
N ASP A 467 -6.04 -7.71 2.37
CA ASP A 467 -4.58 -7.70 2.60
C ASP A 467 -3.81 -7.26 1.34
N ASP A 468 -3.93 -5.97 1.02
CA ASP A 468 -3.18 -5.35 -0.08
C ASP A 468 -1.66 -5.42 0.15
N ALA A 469 -1.22 -5.33 1.41
CA ALA A 469 0.20 -5.38 1.76
C ALA A 469 0.82 -6.77 1.52
N GLY A 470 0.13 -7.85 1.91
CA GLY A 470 0.54 -9.23 1.62
C GLY A 470 0.44 -9.56 0.13
N LEU A 471 -0.59 -9.07 -0.58
CA LEU A 471 -0.69 -9.19 -2.03
C LEU A 471 0.49 -8.52 -2.75
N ALA A 472 0.80 -7.27 -2.38
CA ALA A 472 1.91 -6.52 -2.93
C ALA A 472 3.26 -7.14 -2.57
N LEU A 473 3.41 -7.70 -1.36
CA LEU A 473 4.60 -8.45 -0.96
C LEU A 473 4.79 -9.71 -1.80
N LEU A 474 3.74 -10.53 -1.97
CA LEU A 474 3.79 -11.77 -2.73
C LEU A 474 4.18 -11.51 -4.20
N ASP A 475 3.54 -10.52 -4.85
CA ASP A 475 3.87 -10.12 -6.22
C ASP A 475 5.32 -9.61 -6.33
N ARG A 476 5.73 -8.69 -5.45
CA ARG A 476 7.10 -8.15 -5.43
C ARG A 476 8.13 -9.24 -5.19
N ALA A 477 7.89 -10.17 -4.26
CA ALA A 477 8.82 -11.24 -3.94
C ALA A 477 8.97 -12.22 -5.11
N LEU A 478 7.85 -12.63 -5.72
CA LEU A 478 7.84 -13.53 -6.89
C LEU A 478 8.48 -12.88 -8.13
N ARG A 479 8.16 -11.63 -8.48
CA ARG A 479 8.80 -10.95 -9.63
C ARG A 479 10.27 -10.64 -9.40
N THR A 480 10.67 -10.34 -8.15
CA THR A 480 12.10 -10.22 -7.78
C THR A 480 12.82 -11.55 -7.99
N MET A 481 12.23 -12.66 -7.53
CA MET A 481 12.76 -14.02 -7.74
C MET A 481 12.85 -14.38 -9.23
N ALA A 482 11.84 -14.03 -10.05
CA ALA A 482 11.85 -14.25 -11.49
C ALA A 482 13.05 -13.56 -12.16
N ARG A 483 13.21 -12.25 -11.92
CA ARG A 483 14.35 -11.46 -12.42
C ARG A 483 15.70 -12.05 -11.98
N ASN A 484 15.80 -12.43 -10.71
CA ASN A 484 17.04 -12.96 -10.13
C ASN A 484 17.34 -14.39 -10.62
N THR A 485 16.32 -15.16 -11.03
CA THR A 485 16.48 -16.47 -11.68
C THR A 485 17.15 -16.32 -13.04
N VAL A 486 16.61 -15.45 -13.90
CA VAL A 486 17.15 -15.20 -15.25
C VAL A 486 18.56 -14.62 -15.17
N ARG A 487 18.78 -13.58 -14.35
CA ARG A 487 20.11 -12.99 -14.13
C ARG A 487 21.15 -13.96 -13.57
N GLY A 488 20.72 -14.92 -12.75
CA GLY A 488 21.58 -15.93 -12.14
C GLY A 488 21.76 -17.21 -12.95
N GLY A 489 21.10 -17.34 -14.12
CA GLY A 489 21.08 -18.59 -14.90
C GLY A 489 20.48 -19.80 -14.16
N LYS A 490 19.65 -19.55 -13.13
CA LYS A 490 19.07 -20.58 -12.26
C LYS A 490 17.87 -21.29 -12.93
N ARG A 491 17.05 -21.99 -12.13
CA ARG A 491 15.73 -22.53 -12.52
C ARG A 491 14.70 -22.21 -11.45
N LEU A 492 13.50 -21.83 -11.87
CA LEU A 492 12.33 -21.69 -11.02
C LEU A 492 11.93 -23.09 -10.50
N PRO A 493 11.77 -23.28 -9.17
CA PRO A 493 11.34 -24.57 -8.64
C PRO A 493 9.87 -24.90 -8.99
N ALA A 494 9.53 -26.18 -8.90
CA ALA A 494 8.13 -26.59 -8.87
C ALA A 494 7.51 -26.17 -7.53
N LEU A 495 6.64 -25.15 -7.55
CA LEU A 495 5.90 -24.64 -6.41
C LEU A 495 4.61 -25.47 -6.26
N ILE A 496 4.28 -25.96 -5.08
CA ILE A 496 2.97 -26.58 -4.81
C ILE A 496 2.01 -25.52 -4.30
N ALA A 497 2.42 -24.83 -3.23
CA ALA A 497 1.62 -23.82 -2.56
C ALA A 497 2.49 -22.63 -2.11
N ALA A 498 1.89 -21.45 -2.06
CA ALA A 498 2.44 -20.31 -1.33
C ALA A 498 1.57 -20.05 -0.10
N ARG A 499 2.17 -19.49 0.96
CA ARG A 499 1.48 -19.13 2.20
C ARG A 499 1.88 -17.72 2.61
N ILE A 500 0.93 -16.90 3.04
CA ILE A 500 1.20 -15.60 3.67
C ILE A 500 0.78 -15.71 5.14
N THR A 501 1.73 -15.62 6.06
CA THR A 501 1.48 -15.66 7.50
C THR A 501 0.96 -14.31 8.02
N PRO A 502 0.21 -14.24 9.13
CA PRO A 502 -0.12 -12.97 9.78
C PRO A 502 1.10 -12.07 10.09
N GLY A 503 2.25 -12.69 10.40
CA GLY A 503 3.56 -12.01 10.52
C GLY A 503 4.20 -11.56 9.20
N ARG A 504 3.38 -11.20 8.19
CA ARG A 504 3.74 -10.61 6.90
C ARG A 504 4.95 -11.27 6.20
N THR A 505 5.03 -12.58 6.29
CA THR A 505 6.05 -13.42 5.67
C THR A 505 5.41 -14.30 4.60
N VAL A 506 6.06 -14.38 3.43
CA VAL A 506 5.67 -15.27 2.33
C VAL A 506 6.50 -16.55 2.39
N GLU A 507 5.86 -17.69 2.63
CA GLU A 507 6.45 -19.01 2.46
C GLU A 507 6.10 -19.63 1.09
N LEU A 508 7.02 -20.41 0.53
CA LEU A 508 6.87 -21.17 -0.72
C LEU A 508 7.14 -22.65 -0.45
N HIS A 509 6.10 -23.49 -0.54
CA HIS A 509 6.20 -24.94 -0.39
C HIS A 509 6.47 -25.59 -1.74
N LEU A 510 7.66 -26.16 -1.91
CA LEU A 510 8.16 -26.72 -3.17
C LEU A 510 7.92 -28.23 -3.26
N ALA A 511 7.72 -28.73 -4.49
CA ALA A 511 7.52 -30.14 -4.79
C ALA A 511 8.80 -30.99 -4.68
N ALA A 512 9.97 -30.35 -4.60
CA ALA A 512 11.26 -30.98 -4.35
C ALA A 512 12.22 -29.95 -3.71
N PRO A 513 13.21 -30.40 -2.91
CA PRO A 513 14.26 -29.52 -2.39
C PRO A 513 15.02 -28.76 -3.48
N ALA A 514 15.28 -27.47 -3.25
CA ALA A 514 15.97 -26.61 -4.20
C ALA A 514 16.76 -25.50 -3.48
N ALA A 515 17.84 -25.02 -4.11
CA ALA A 515 18.67 -23.95 -3.57
C ALA A 515 17.98 -22.56 -3.71
N PRO A 516 17.80 -21.78 -2.63
CA PRO A 516 17.03 -20.54 -2.63
C PRO A 516 17.44 -19.49 -3.68
N ILE A 517 16.49 -18.62 -4.01
CA ILE A 517 16.64 -17.52 -4.97
C ILE A 517 16.12 -16.24 -4.33
N ALA A 518 17.04 -15.29 -4.11
CA ALA A 518 16.78 -13.92 -3.68
C ALA A 518 15.48 -13.36 -4.29
N PRO A 519 14.52 -12.88 -3.47
CA PRO A 519 14.68 -12.48 -2.07
C PRO A 519 14.47 -13.64 -1.07
N PHE A 520 14.08 -14.82 -1.55
CA PHE A 520 13.74 -15.97 -0.71
C PHE A 520 14.98 -16.67 -0.14
N ARG A 521 14.84 -17.13 1.11
CA ARG A 521 15.84 -17.87 1.89
C ARG A 521 15.30 -19.26 2.26
N ALA A 522 16.17 -20.19 2.65
CA ALA A 522 15.73 -21.51 3.12
C ALA A 522 15.02 -21.36 4.48
N ALA A 523 13.92 -22.07 4.67
CA ALA A 523 13.20 -22.15 5.93
C ALA A 523 13.66 -23.39 6.73
N HIS A 524 12.87 -23.78 7.74
CA HIS A 524 13.06 -24.97 8.57
C HIS A 524 13.14 -26.29 7.77
N ALA A 525 12.55 -26.36 6.56
CA ALA A 525 12.53 -27.53 5.70
C ALA A 525 13.23 -27.27 4.35
N PRO A 526 13.93 -28.26 3.75
CA PRO A 526 14.74 -28.07 2.55
C PRO A 526 13.92 -27.83 1.26
N ASN A 527 12.61 -28.04 1.31
CA ASN A 527 11.63 -27.73 0.27
C ASN A 527 10.70 -26.57 0.65
N VAL A 528 10.98 -25.82 1.72
CA VAL A 528 10.26 -24.59 2.07
C VAL A 528 11.23 -23.41 2.00
N TRP A 529 10.85 -22.37 1.26
CA TRP A 529 11.57 -21.10 1.24
C TRP A 529 10.69 -20.00 1.87
N TRP A 530 11.29 -18.95 2.41
CA TRP A 530 10.56 -17.82 3.02
C TRP A 530 11.15 -16.45 2.65
N CYS A 531 10.33 -15.41 2.72
CA CYS A 531 10.72 -14.01 2.57
C CYS A 531 9.88 -13.11 3.50
N PRO A 532 10.48 -12.34 4.42
CA PRO A 532 9.79 -11.30 5.18
C PRO A 532 9.56 -10.05 4.33
N ASP A 533 8.74 -9.11 4.81
CA ASP A 533 8.44 -7.86 4.10
C ASP A 533 9.53 -6.77 4.21
N ASP A 534 10.36 -6.83 5.26
CA ASP A 534 11.54 -5.98 5.47
C ASP A 534 12.75 -6.37 4.58
N SER A 535 12.63 -7.43 3.78
CA SER A 535 13.75 -8.02 3.04
C SER A 535 14.39 -7.02 2.06
N SER A 536 15.58 -6.52 2.40
CA SER A 536 16.41 -5.62 1.59
C SER A 536 16.79 -6.15 0.18
N GLU A 537 16.46 -7.40 -0.14
CA GLU A 537 16.63 -8.00 -1.46
C GLU A 537 15.42 -7.77 -2.40
N LEU A 538 14.27 -7.31 -1.86
CA LEU A 538 13.03 -7.03 -2.60
C LEU A 538 13.15 -5.83 -3.54
N LEU A 539 12.50 -5.92 -4.69
CA LEU A 539 12.31 -4.77 -5.58
C LEU A 539 11.23 -3.81 -5.05
N GLY A 540 11.39 -2.52 -5.35
CA GLY A 540 10.26 -1.58 -5.34
C GLY A 540 9.23 -1.94 -6.42
N ALA A 541 7.95 -1.66 -6.18
CA ALA A 541 6.84 -2.13 -7.03
C ALA A 541 7.02 -1.82 -8.52
N SER A 542 7.42 -0.59 -8.87
CA SER A 542 7.67 -0.16 -10.26
C SER A 542 8.89 -0.82 -10.93
N GLN A 543 9.77 -1.49 -10.17
CA GLN A 543 10.85 -2.33 -10.70
C GLN A 543 10.42 -3.81 -10.76
N ALA A 544 9.55 -4.27 -9.85
CA ALA A 544 8.97 -5.60 -9.86
C ALA A 544 8.06 -5.80 -11.08
N ALA A 545 7.13 -4.88 -11.33
CA ALA A 545 6.16 -4.91 -12.43
C ALA A 545 6.75 -4.99 -13.85
N LYS A 546 8.05 -4.72 -14.01
CA LYS A 546 8.78 -4.85 -15.29
C LYS A 546 9.19 -6.29 -15.65
N ASN A 547 8.74 -7.28 -14.88
CA ASN A 547 9.04 -8.69 -15.07
C ASN A 547 7.72 -9.47 -15.00
N ASN A 548 7.45 -10.38 -15.94
CA ASN A 548 6.27 -11.26 -15.90
C ASN A 548 6.20 -12.08 -14.60
N ALA A 549 5.01 -12.47 -14.15
CA ALA A 549 4.84 -13.35 -13.01
C ALA A 549 5.50 -14.73 -13.28
N PRO A 550 6.26 -15.31 -12.32
CA PRO A 550 6.88 -16.63 -12.52
C PRO A 550 5.87 -17.78 -12.44
N TYR A 551 4.77 -17.60 -11.70
CA TYR A 551 3.70 -18.57 -11.46
C TYR A 551 2.33 -17.94 -11.73
N PRO A 552 1.98 -17.64 -12.99
CA PRO A 552 0.72 -16.98 -13.34
C PRO A 552 -0.53 -17.83 -13.08
N ALA A 553 -0.35 -19.12 -12.73
CA ALA A 553 -1.41 -20.03 -12.34
C ALA A 553 -1.58 -20.16 -10.81
N LEU A 554 -0.98 -19.25 -10.03
CA LEU A 554 -1.08 -19.19 -8.56
C LEU A 554 -2.39 -18.50 -8.15
N VAL A 555 -3.23 -19.19 -7.39
CA VAL A 555 -4.55 -18.71 -6.94
C VAL A 555 -4.78 -19.03 -5.47
N THR A 556 -5.50 -18.17 -4.76
CA THR A 556 -5.85 -18.37 -3.35
C THR A 556 -6.83 -19.53 -3.19
N LEU A 557 -6.50 -20.48 -2.30
CA LEU A 557 -7.41 -21.54 -1.88
C LEU A 557 -8.31 -21.07 -0.74
N GLY A 558 -7.80 -20.26 0.19
CA GLY A 558 -8.51 -19.78 1.37
C GLY A 558 -7.58 -19.50 2.55
N SER A 559 -8.11 -19.56 3.76
CA SER A 559 -7.39 -19.30 5.02
C SER A 559 -7.12 -20.59 5.82
N ALA A 560 -5.97 -20.63 6.49
CA ALA A 560 -5.64 -21.65 7.49
C ALA A 560 -6.14 -21.22 8.89
N PRO A 561 -6.35 -22.17 9.84
CA PRO A 561 -6.79 -21.86 11.20
C PRO A 561 -5.86 -20.92 12.00
N ASP A 562 -4.61 -20.77 11.58
CA ASP A 562 -3.63 -19.82 12.16
C ASP A 562 -3.64 -18.43 11.49
N GLY A 563 -4.71 -18.10 10.77
CA GLY A 563 -4.89 -16.83 10.05
C GLY A 563 -4.09 -16.70 8.76
N SER A 564 -3.25 -17.68 8.40
CA SER A 564 -2.45 -17.59 7.18
C SER A 564 -3.29 -17.76 5.91
N VAL A 565 -3.01 -16.96 4.88
CA VAL A 565 -3.57 -17.18 3.55
C VAL A 565 -2.80 -18.29 2.85
N VAL A 566 -3.49 -19.22 2.18
CA VAL A 566 -2.86 -20.30 1.42
C VAL A 566 -3.29 -20.24 -0.05
N LEU A 567 -2.32 -20.28 -0.95
CA LEU A 567 -2.47 -20.25 -2.40
C LEU A 567 -1.87 -21.51 -3.04
N ALA A 568 -2.37 -21.94 -4.20
CA ALA A 568 -1.87 -23.10 -4.93
C ALA A 568 -1.49 -22.77 -6.38
N ASP A 569 -0.38 -23.33 -6.85
CA ASP A 569 0.09 -23.22 -8.23
C ASP A 569 -0.60 -24.28 -9.10
N LEU A 570 -1.66 -23.89 -9.82
CA LEU A 570 -2.45 -24.82 -10.63
C LEU A 570 -1.62 -25.50 -11.74
N GLU A 571 -0.52 -24.89 -12.22
CA GLU A 571 0.43 -25.53 -13.15
C GLU A 571 1.10 -26.78 -12.51
N THR A 572 1.28 -26.78 -11.19
CA THR A 572 1.85 -27.93 -10.46
C THR A 572 0.75 -28.89 -9.95
N VAL A 573 -0.42 -28.38 -9.57
CA VAL A 573 -1.56 -29.23 -9.14
C VAL A 573 -2.12 -30.03 -10.31
N ARG A 574 -2.34 -29.37 -11.46
CA ARG A 574 -2.77 -29.89 -12.78
C ARG A 574 -4.17 -30.50 -12.86
N LEU A 575 -4.57 -31.31 -11.89
CA LEU A 575 -5.93 -31.82 -11.77
C LEU A 575 -6.39 -31.78 -10.32
N MET A 576 -7.43 -30.99 -10.08
CA MET A 576 -8.09 -30.83 -8.79
C MET A 576 -9.58 -31.21 -8.91
N HIS A 577 -10.09 -31.95 -7.94
CA HIS A 577 -11.51 -32.23 -7.78
C HIS A 577 -12.07 -31.55 -6.54
N LEU A 578 -13.27 -30.97 -6.65
CA LEU A 578 -14.03 -30.37 -5.56
C LEU A 578 -15.20 -31.29 -5.18
N SER A 579 -15.18 -31.80 -3.95
CA SER A 579 -16.20 -32.75 -3.44
C SER A 579 -17.11 -32.09 -2.40
N GLY A 580 -18.41 -32.13 -2.61
CA GLY A 580 -19.40 -31.49 -1.72
C GLY A 580 -20.74 -31.39 -2.44
N HIS A 581 -21.60 -30.44 -2.03
CA HIS A 581 -22.77 -30.10 -2.83
C HIS A 581 -22.35 -29.51 -4.19
N PRO A 582 -23.13 -29.67 -5.27
CA PRO A 582 -22.85 -29.02 -6.54
C PRO A 582 -22.70 -27.49 -6.40
N ASP A 583 -23.57 -26.87 -5.61
CA ASP A 583 -23.60 -25.41 -5.44
C ASP A 583 -22.39 -24.89 -4.67
N ASP A 584 -22.00 -25.53 -3.56
CA ASP A 584 -20.75 -25.23 -2.84
C ASP A 584 -19.53 -25.28 -3.76
N SER A 585 -19.51 -26.29 -4.62
CA SER A 585 -18.44 -26.49 -5.60
C SER A 585 -18.48 -25.41 -6.68
N GLN A 586 -19.67 -24.94 -7.07
CA GLN A 586 -19.85 -23.86 -8.03
C GLN A 586 -19.42 -22.51 -7.45
N ASP A 587 -19.66 -22.25 -6.16
CA ASP A 587 -19.23 -21.02 -5.48
C ASP A 587 -17.71 -20.94 -5.35
N VAL A 588 -17.03 -22.04 -5.02
CA VAL A 588 -15.56 -22.12 -5.07
C VAL A 588 -15.06 -21.88 -6.50
N LEU A 589 -15.66 -22.52 -7.52
CA LEU A 589 -15.26 -22.33 -8.92
C LEU A 589 -15.48 -20.89 -9.42
N ARG A 590 -16.60 -20.24 -9.06
CA ARG A 590 -16.86 -18.80 -9.32
C ARG A 590 -15.74 -17.94 -8.72
N THR A 591 -15.34 -18.23 -7.49
CA THR A 591 -14.33 -17.47 -6.75
C THR A 591 -12.96 -17.58 -7.38
N LEU A 592 -12.52 -18.80 -7.70
CA LEU A 592 -11.29 -19.05 -8.45
C LEU A 592 -11.31 -18.36 -9.84
N ALA A 593 -12.46 -18.37 -10.53
CA ALA A 593 -12.60 -17.73 -11.83
C ALA A 593 -12.48 -16.20 -11.76
N VAL A 594 -13.13 -15.57 -10.77
CA VAL A 594 -13.09 -14.12 -10.55
C VAL A 594 -11.69 -13.67 -10.10
N GLU A 595 -11.01 -14.43 -9.24
CA GLU A 595 -9.63 -14.12 -8.83
C GLU A 595 -8.65 -14.23 -10.01
N LEU A 596 -8.66 -15.34 -10.75
CA LEU A 596 -7.77 -15.55 -11.90
C LEU A 596 -8.00 -14.53 -13.02
N ALA A 597 -9.22 -14.00 -13.16
CA ALA A 597 -9.50 -12.95 -14.15
C ALA A 597 -8.88 -11.59 -13.79
N HIS A 598 -8.76 -11.25 -12.50
CA HIS A 598 -8.39 -9.91 -12.02
C HIS A 598 -7.06 -9.81 -11.27
N SER A 599 -6.50 -10.93 -10.80
CA SER A 599 -5.30 -10.98 -9.97
C SER A 599 -4.06 -10.42 -10.69
N PRO A 600 -3.23 -9.59 -10.05
CA PRO A 600 -1.99 -9.09 -10.64
C PRO A 600 -0.98 -10.23 -10.90
N LEU A 601 -1.06 -11.34 -10.14
CA LEU A 601 -0.23 -12.52 -10.35
C LEU A 601 -0.61 -13.23 -11.66
N ALA A 602 -1.89 -13.19 -12.04
CA ALA A 602 -2.44 -13.77 -13.26
C ALA A 602 -2.28 -12.83 -14.47
N ASP A 603 -1.08 -12.28 -14.70
CA ASP A 603 -0.84 -11.33 -15.80
C ASP A 603 -0.99 -11.98 -17.19
N ARG A 604 -0.64 -13.26 -17.33
CA ARG A 604 -0.87 -14.06 -18.55
C ARG A 604 -1.38 -15.45 -18.24
N LEU A 605 -2.67 -15.69 -18.51
CA LEU A 605 -3.33 -17.00 -18.59
C LEU A 605 -4.54 -16.90 -19.54
N ASN A 606 -5.05 -18.06 -19.98
CA ASN A 606 -6.38 -18.22 -20.54
C ASN A 606 -7.25 -19.02 -19.56
N LEU A 607 -8.54 -18.68 -19.47
CA LEU A 607 -9.49 -19.26 -18.53
C LEU A 607 -10.67 -19.87 -19.29
N HIS A 608 -10.90 -21.17 -19.11
CA HIS A 608 -11.94 -21.94 -19.79
C HIS A 608 -13.05 -22.31 -18.81
N LEU A 609 -14.22 -21.68 -18.97
CA LEU A 609 -15.36 -21.82 -18.06
C LEU A 609 -16.40 -22.80 -18.62
N VAL A 610 -16.85 -23.75 -17.80
CA VAL A 610 -17.86 -24.77 -18.15
C VAL A 610 -18.91 -24.88 -17.05
N GLY A 611 -20.19 -24.65 -17.37
CA GLY A 611 -21.29 -24.74 -16.40
C GLY A 611 -21.22 -23.70 -15.27
N LEU A 612 -20.56 -22.56 -15.53
CA LEU A 612 -20.51 -21.40 -14.65
C LEU A 612 -21.36 -20.28 -15.24
N ALA A 613 -21.85 -19.37 -14.40
CA ALA A 613 -22.80 -18.34 -14.82
C ALA A 613 -22.26 -17.46 -15.96
N GLU A 614 -23.14 -17.09 -16.89
CA GLU A 614 -22.76 -16.32 -18.09
C GLU A 614 -22.23 -14.94 -17.69
N ASP A 615 -22.93 -14.25 -16.79
CA ASP A 615 -22.57 -12.96 -16.20
C ASP A 615 -21.46 -13.05 -15.14
N LEU A 616 -20.34 -13.74 -15.44
CA LEU A 616 -19.14 -13.64 -14.60
C LEU A 616 -18.59 -12.22 -14.70
N PRO A 617 -18.43 -11.47 -13.59
CA PRO A 617 -18.22 -10.02 -13.65
C PRO A 617 -16.77 -9.66 -13.98
N ILE A 618 -16.43 -9.85 -15.25
CA ILE A 618 -15.12 -9.60 -15.85
C ILE A 618 -15.27 -8.46 -16.86
N SER A 619 -14.33 -7.52 -16.89
CA SER A 619 -14.42 -6.36 -17.81
C SER A 619 -13.04 -5.78 -18.12
N GLY A 620 -12.90 -5.17 -19.30
CA GLY A 620 -11.60 -4.75 -19.85
C GLY A 620 -10.77 -5.94 -20.36
N PRO A 621 -9.43 -5.81 -20.48
CA PRO A 621 -8.54 -6.83 -21.08
C PRO A 621 -8.54 -8.21 -20.41
N ALA A 622 -9.17 -8.34 -19.24
CA ALA A 622 -9.42 -9.63 -18.62
C ALA A 622 -10.40 -10.50 -19.43
N LEU A 623 -11.33 -9.89 -20.19
CA LEU A 623 -12.39 -10.58 -20.93
C LEU A 623 -11.85 -11.37 -22.13
N ASP A 624 -10.87 -10.83 -22.85
CA ASP A 624 -10.24 -11.45 -24.03
C ASP A 624 -9.60 -12.81 -23.72
N ARG A 625 -9.23 -13.01 -22.45
CA ARG A 625 -8.57 -14.20 -21.89
C ARG A 625 -9.56 -15.28 -21.41
N VAL A 626 -10.87 -15.05 -21.53
CA VAL A 626 -11.91 -15.88 -20.91
C VAL A 626 -12.80 -16.51 -21.97
N HIS A 627 -12.78 -17.84 -22.03
CA HIS A 627 -13.46 -18.64 -23.03
C HIS A 627 -14.55 -19.49 -22.35
N ARG A 628 -15.81 -19.36 -22.79
CA ARG A 628 -16.94 -20.17 -22.29
C ARG A 628 -17.16 -21.37 -23.21
N HIS A 629 -17.55 -22.51 -22.64
CA HIS A 629 -17.82 -23.76 -23.38
C HIS A 629 -19.03 -24.48 -22.77
N ASP A 630 -19.91 -25.00 -23.63
CA ASP A 630 -21.16 -25.67 -23.23
C ASP A 630 -20.92 -26.95 -22.42
N SER A 631 -19.80 -27.63 -22.70
CA SER A 631 -19.40 -28.87 -22.03
C SER A 631 -17.91 -28.95 -21.77
N LEU A 632 -17.53 -29.79 -20.80
CA LEU A 632 -16.13 -30.11 -20.52
C LEU A 632 -15.46 -30.81 -21.71
N GLU A 633 -16.22 -31.56 -22.51
CA GLU A 633 -15.74 -32.17 -23.75
C GLU A 633 -15.38 -31.13 -24.80
N ALA A 634 -16.22 -30.12 -25.02
CA ALA A 634 -15.94 -29.02 -25.94
C ALA A 634 -14.69 -28.22 -25.52
N ALA A 635 -14.55 -27.92 -24.22
CA ALA A 635 -13.38 -27.23 -23.67
C ALA A 635 -12.07 -28.02 -23.89
N ILE A 636 -12.09 -29.32 -23.59
CA ILE A 636 -10.93 -30.20 -23.74
C ILE A 636 -10.57 -30.42 -25.22
N ALA A 637 -11.56 -30.61 -26.10
CA ALA A 637 -11.34 -30.72 -27.54
C ALA A 637 -10.70 -29.44 -28.13
N ALA A 638 -11.14 -28.25 -27.70
CA ALA A 638 -10.56 -26.97 -28.10
C ALA A 638 -9.10 -26.76 -27.61
N LEU A 639 -8.68 -27.50 -26.57
CA LEU A 639 -7.34 -27.43 -25.98
C LEU A 639 -6.37 -28.48 -26.54
N GLY A 640 -6.86 -29.55 -27.19
CA GLY A 640 -6.02 -30.54 -27.85
C GLY A 640 -5.01 -29.95 -28.86
N PRO A 641 -5.47 -29.17 -29.86
CA PRO A 641 -4.57 -28.52 -30.83
C PRO A 641 -3.62 -27.49 -30.20
N ARG A 642 -4.10 -26.73 -29.20
CA ARG A 642 -3.29 -25.72 -28.49
C ARG A 642 -2.15 -26.38 -27.70
N THR A 643 -2.45 -27.41 -26.91
CA THR A 643 -1.43 -28.17 -26.17
C THR A 643 -0.47 -28.93 -27.10
N ALA A 644 -0.92 -29.41 -28.26
CA ALA A 644 -0.03 -29.97 -29.28
C ALA A 644 0.96 -28.93 -29.84
N ARG A 645 0.50 -27.70 -30.13
CA ARG A 645 1.36 -26.58 -30.54
C ARG A 645 2.35 -26.21 -29.43
N ALA A 646 1.88 -26.05 -28.20
CA ALA A 646 2.71 -25.76 -27.02
C ALA A 646 3.89 -26.75 -26.87
N ARG A 647 3.60 -28.05 -27.04
CA ARG A 647 4.61 -29.13 -27.02
C ARG A 647 5.66 -28.96 -28.12
N ALA A 648 5.24 -28.62 -29.33
CA ALA A 648 6.15 -28.39 -30.45
C ALA A 648 7.07 -27.17 -30.22
N THR A 649 6.54 -26.05 -29.71
CA THR A 649 7.36 -24.87 -29.38
C THR A 649 8.33 -25.15 -28.24
N LEU A 650 7.91 -25.87 -27.19
CA LEU A 650 8.78 -26.28 -26.08
C LEU A 650 9.95 -27.17 -26.54
N VAL A 651 9.70 -28.12 -27.46
CA VAL A 651 10.76 -28.92 -28.09
C VAL A 651 11.72 -28.03 -28.89
N ALA A 652 11.20 -27.09 -29.68
CA ALA A 652 12.02 -26.16 -30.47
C ALA A 652 12.85 -25.17 -29.60
N ALA A 653 12.36 -24.84 -28.39
CA ALA A 653 13.04 -23.99 -27.41
C ALA A 653 14.00 -24.76 -26.47
N GLU A 654 14.18 -26.07 -26.69
CA GLU A 654 14.92 -27.00 -25.82
C GLU A 654 14.44 -26.97 -24.34
N ALA A 655 13.15 -26.75 -24.12
CA ALA A 655 12.54 -26.58 -22.81
C ALA A 655 11.66 -27.79 -22.41
N THR A 656 11.85 -28.28 -21.18
CA THR A 656 11.08 -29.43 -20.66
C THR A 656 9.67 -29.05 -20.16
N SER A 657 9.47 -27.77 -19.86
CA SER A 657 8.21 -27.17 -19.43
C SER A 657 8.21 -25.64 -19.63
N PRO A 658 7.05 -24.98 -19.59
CA PRO A 658 6.94 -23.51 -19.65
C PRO A 658 7.67 -22.80 -18.50
N ARG A 659 7.79 -23.46 -17.34
CA ARG A 659 8.57 -22.98 -16.19
C ARG A 659 10.08 -23.00 -16.44
N ASP A 660 10.58 -24.02 -17.15
CA ASP A 660 11.98 -24.10 -17.60
C ASP A 660 12.26 -23.06 -18.70
N ALA A 661 11.30 -22.78 -19.58
CA ALA A 661 11.38 -21.65 -20.53
C ALA A 661 11.40 -20.28 -19.82
N ARG A 662 10.43 -19.99 -18.94
CA ARG A 662 10.39 -18.78 -18.09
C ARG A 662 11.69 -18.57 -17.31
N SER A 663 12.27 -19.65 -16.78
CA SER A 663 13.55 -19.60 -16.04
C SER A 663 14.73 -19.07 -16.87
N ARG A 664 14.67 -19.22 -18.19
CA ARG A 664 15.68 -18.77 -19.16
C ARG A 664 15.39 -17.36 -19.69
N GLY A 665 14.28 -16.74 -19.28
CA GLY A 665 13.78 -15.48 -19.83
C GLY A 665 13.11 -15.61 -21.20
N GLN A 666 12.70 -16.82 -21.59
CA GLN A 666 11.93 -17.05 -22.82
C GLN A 666 10.45 -16.74 -22.58
N ASP A 667 9.83 -16.05 -23.53
CA ASP A 667 8.45 -15.57 -23.48
C ASP A 667 7.79 -15.84 -24.85
N ASP A 668 6.71 -16.63 -24.87
CA ASP A 668 6.02 -17.10 -26.08
C ASP A 668 4.55 -17.40 -25.72
N GLU A 669 3.62 -16.97 -26.58
CA GLU A 669 2.17 -17.11 -26.35
C GLU A 669 1.71 -18.57 -26.31
N SER A 670 2.42 -19.47 -27.02
CA SER A 670 2.00 -20.87 -27.15
C SER A 670 2.19 -21.70 -25.88
N TRP A 671 2.75 -21.15 -24.81
CA TRP A 671 2.83 -21.80 -23.49
C TRP A 671 2.31 -20.97 -22.31
N VAL A 672 1.43 -20.00 -22.60
CA VAL A 672 0.54 -19.38 -21.62
C VAL A 672 -0.28 -20.47 -20.89
N PRO A 673 -0.58 -20.31 -19.57
CA PRO A 673 -1.45 -21.23 -18.85
C PRO A 673 -2.83 -21.37 -19.46
N GLU A 674 -3.30 -22.61 -19.56
CA GLU A 674 -4.65 -22.96 -19.99
C GLU A 674 -5.38 -23.52 -18.76
N ILE A 675 -6.25 -22.73 -18.12
CA ILE A 675 -6.91 -23.11 -16.86
C ILE A 675 -8.38 -23.44 -17.12
N VAL A 676 -8.80 -24.69 -16.95
CA VAL A 676 -10.20 -25.12 -17.09
C VAL A 676 -10.88 -25.16 -15.72
N LEU A 677 -12.02 -24.49 -15.57
CA LEU A 677 -12.87 -24.50 -14.38
C LEU A 677 -14.27 -25.03 -14.76
N SER A 678 -14.68 -26.16 -14.17
CA SER A 678 -15.89 -26.87 -14.59
C SER A 678 -16.80 -27.32 -13.44
N ALA A 679 -18.05 -26.87 -13.45
CA ALA A 679 -19.10 -27.39 -12.57
C ALA A 679 -19.54 -28.83 -12.97
N GLN A 680 -19.24 -29.23 -14.21
CA GLN A 680 -19.45 -30.59 -14.71
C GLN A 680 -18.29 -31.50 -14.26
N PRO A 681 -18.55 -32.67 -13.67
CA PRO A 681 -17.50 -33.67 -13.44
C PRO A 681 -17.09 -34.34 -14.76
N PRO A 682 -15.85 -34.87 -14.87
CA PRO A 682 -15.46 -35.67 -16.04
C PRO A 682 -16.28 -36.96 -16.10
N SER A 683 -16.74 -37.31 -17.30
CA SER A 683 -17.59 -38.48 -17.55
C SER A 683 -17.24 -39.16 -18.88
N GLY A 684 -17.74 -40.38 -19.10
CA GLY A 684 -17.54 -41.13 -20.34
C GLY A 684 -16.06 -41.36 -20.68
N SER A 685 -15.62 -40.90 -21.85
CA SER A 685 -14.24 -40.99 -22.35
C SER A 685 -13.29 -39.97 -21.73
N LEU A 686 -13.80 -38.84 -21.21
CA LEU A 686 -13.00 -37.69 -20.76
C LEU A 686 -11.92 -38.03 -19.73
N PRO A 687 -12.13 -38.92 -18.74
CA PRO A 687 -11.07 -39.39 -17.84
C PRO A 687 -9.79 -39.84 -18.56
N THR A 688 -9.93 -40.57 -19.67
CA THR A 688 -8.80 -41.13 -20.42
C THR A 688 -8.13 -40.08 -21.32
N GLU A 689 -8.91 -39.14 -21.86
CA GLU A 689 -8.42 -38.02 -22.67
C GLU A 689 -7.67 -36.98 -21.83
N LEU A 690 -8.24 -36.60 -20.70
CA LEU A 690 -7.62 -35.69 -19.74
C LEU A 690 -6.29 -36.26 -19.22
N GLY A 691 -6.25 -37.56 -18.90
CA GLY A 691 -5.00 -38.26 -18.57
C GLY A 691 -3.96 -38.15 -19.71
N ARG A 692 -4.34 -38.47 -20.96
CA ARG A 692 -3.45 -38.34 -22.13
C ARG A 692 -2.89 -36.92 -22.31
N LEU A 693 -3.74 -35.90 -22.19
CA LEU A 693 -3.35 -34.49 -22.38
C LEU A 693 -2.43 -33.99 -21.26
N LEU A 694 -2.69 -34.41 -20.02
CA LEU A 694 -1.86 -34.06 -18.88
C LEU A 694 -0.51 -34.79 -18.90
N ASP A 695 -0.48 -36.12 -19.04
CA ASP A 695 0.73 -36.92 -18.79
C ASP A 695 1.79 -36.85 -19.90
N GLY A 696 1.42 -36.46 -21.12
CA GLY A 696 2.36 -36.34 -22.22
C GLY A 696 3.52 -35.36 -21.94
N THR A 697 4.69 -35.62 -22.52
CA THR A 697 5.91 -34.79 -22.44
C THR A 697 6.25 -34.08 -23.77
N PRO A 698 6.92 -32.90 -23.79
CA PRO A 698 7.19 -32.00 -22.65
C PRO A 698 5.89 -31.57 -21.94
N ARG A 699 5.95 -31.18 -20.67
CA ARG A 699 4.73 -30.82 -19.94
C ARG A 699 4.21 -29.46 -20.39
N THR A 700 2.92 -29.33 -20.67
CA THR A 700 2.25 -28.05 -20.96
C THR A 700 1.65 -27.43 -19.70
N CYS A 701 1.36 -26.13 -19.74
CA CYS A 701 0.72 -25.39 -18.65
C CYS A 701 -0.82 -25.57 -18.61
N LEU A 702 -1.32 -26.77 -18.94
CA LEU A 702 -2.72 -27.14 -18.80
C LEU A 702 -3.01 -27.53 -17.34
N ALA A 703 -4.03 -26.92 -16.76
CA ALA A 703 -4.60 -27.29 -15.46
C ALA A 703 -6.13 -27.35 -15.53
N VAL A 704 -6.74 -28.25 -14.76
CA VAL A 704 -8.19 -28.48 -14.74
C VAL A 704 -8.68 -28.61 -13.29
N VAL A 705 -9.70 -27.84 -12.94
CA VAL A 705 -10.45 -27.95 -11.68
C VAL A 705 -11.89 -28.30 -12.04
N THR A 706 -12.40 -29.42 -11.51
CA THR A 706 -13.78 -29.85 -11.73
C THR A 706 -14.50 -30.15 -10.42
N ARG A 707 -15.83 -30.21 -10.44
CA ARG A 707 -16.57 -31.01 -9.45
C ARG A 707 -16.06 -32.46 -9.49
N ALA A 708 -15.96 -33.10 -8.34
CA ALA A 708 -15.55 -34.50 -8.23
C ALA A 708 -16.57 -35.41 -8.95
N PRO A 709 -16.11 -36.41 -9.73
CA PRO A 709 -16.99 -37.43 -10.29
C PRO A 709 -17.41 -38.43 -9.22
N GLU A 710 -18.33 -39.34 -9.58
CA GLU A 710 -18.71 -40.46 -8.72
C GLU A 710 -17.51 -41.33 -8.36
N ARG A 711 -17.51 -41.91 -7.15
CA ARG A 711 -16.35 -42.63 -6.60
C ARG A 711 -15.92 -43.78 -7.51
N GLY A 712 -14.72 -43.68 -8.06
CA GLY A 712 -14.13 -44.67 -8.98
C GLY A 712 -14.29 -44.35 -10.47
N SER A 713 -15.04 -43.31 -10.85
CA SER A 713 -15.31 -42.91 -12.23
C SER A 713 -14.48 -41.70 -12.66
N GLY A 714 -13.16 -41.83 -12.75
CA GLY A 714 -12.31 -40.69 -13.14
C GLY A 714 -10.82 -41.01 -13.21
N PRO A 715 -10.00 -40.07 -13.74
CA PRO A 715 -8.56 -40.12 -13.55
C PRO A 715 -8.23 -39.78 -12.09
N VAL A 716 -7.15 -40.30 -11.54
CA VAL A 716 -6.75 -39.97 -10.17
C VAL A 716 -6.26 -38.51 -10.14
N ALA A 717 -7.13 -37.61 -9.68
CA ALA A 717 -6.78 -36.22 -9.45
C ALA A 717 -5.61 -36.11 -8.45
N ARG A 718 -4.74 -35.12 -8.65
CA ARG A 718 -3.61 -34.90 -7.74
C ARG A 718 -4.11 -34.50 -6.36
N TRP A 719 -5.16 -33.67 -6.33
CA TRP A 719 -5.88 -33.27 -5.12
C TRP A 719 -7.39 -33.48 -5.31
N THR A 720 -8.06 -33.95 -4.25
CA THR A 720 -9.51 -33.86 -4.08
C THR A 720 -9.74 -33.11 -2.77
N LEU A 721 -10.40 -31.96 -2.83
CA LEU A 721 -10.63 -31.08 -1.67
C LEU A 721 -12.15 -30.99 -1.39
N PRO A 722 -12.59 -30.96 -0.12
CA PRO A 722 -13.97 -30.68 0.21
C PRO A 722 -14.34 -29.22 -0.11
N SER A 723 -15.51 -29.00 -0.71
CA SER A 723 -16.02 -27.66 -1.05
C SER A 723 -16.54 -26.87 0.17
N THR A 724 -16.64 -27.53 1.33
CA THR A 724 -17.11 -26.97 2.60
C THR A 724 -16.30 -27.51 3.78
N GLY A 725 -16.23 -26.72 4.85
CA GLY A 725 -15.41 -27.04 6.02
C GLY A 725 -13.90 -26.99 5.72
N ASN A 726 -13.14 -27.79 6.46
CA ASN A 726 -11.68 -27.78 6.44
C ASN A 726 -11.09 -28.80 5.44
N ALA A 727 -10.38 -28.30 4.43
CA ALA A 727 -9.65 -29.07 3.44
C ALA A 727 -8.18 -29.28 3.89
N VAL A 728 -7.72 -30.53 4.00
CA VAL A 728 -6.30 -30.83 4.24
C VAL A 728 -5.56 -30.94 2.91
N ILE A 729 -4.54 -30.10 2.71
CA ILE A 729 -3.78 -30.02 1.45
C ILE A 729 -2.86 -31.25 1.29
N PRO A 730 -3.10 -32.12 0.29
CA PRO A 730 -2.37 -33.39 0.19
C PRO A 730 -0.86 -33.20 -0.02
N GLY A 731 -0.09 -33.76 0.92
CA GLY A 731 1.37 -33.74 0.93
C GLY A 731 2.02 -32.53 1.62
N LEU A 732 1.24 -31.59 2.17
CA LEU A 732 1.76 -30.42 2.90
C LEU A 732 1.36 -30.34 4.39
N HIS A 733 0.39 -31.15 4.83
CA HIS A 733 -0.18 -31.11 6.20
C HIS A 733 -0.80 -29.77 6.61
N LEU A 734 -0.98 -28.83 5.67
CA LEU A 734 -1.74 -27.60 5.87
C LEU A 734 -3.24 -27.89 5.83
N THR A 735 -3.99 -27.29 6.74
CA THR A 735 -5.46 -27.27 6.73
C THR A 735 -5.93 -25.90 6.27
N VAL A 736 -6.91 -25.85 5.37
CA VAL A 736 -7.43 -24.62 4.75
C VAL A 736 -8.95 -24.69 4.67
N GLN A 737 -9.65 -23.67 5.16
CA GLN A 737 -11.06 -23.45 4.84
C GLN A 737 -11.12 -22.79 3.45
N LEU A 738 -11.79 -23.43 2.48
CA LEU A 738 -11.78 -22.91 1.12
C LEU A 738 -12.58 -21.60 1.00
N GLN A 739 -12.03 -20.65 0.25
CA GLN A 739 -12.75 -19.43 -0.10
C GLN A 739 -13.85 -19.71 -1.12
N ARG A 740 -14.98 -19.00 -0.98
CA ARG A 740 -16.13 -19.08 -1.87
C ARG A 740 -16.88 -17.72 -1.87
N LEU A 741 -17.77 -17.55 -2.84
CA LEU A 741 -18.66 -16.39 -2.99
C LEU A 741 -20.08 -16.94 -3.02
N SER A 742 -20.93 -16.51 -2.08
CA SER A 742 -22.36 -16.86 -2.15
C SER A 742 -23.01 -16.22 -3.40
N PRO A 743 -24.19 -16.72 -3.85
CA PRO A 743 -24.92 -16.10 -4.96
C PRO A 743 -25.17 -14.59 -4.76
N ASP A 744 -25.46 -14.16 -3.53
CA ASP A 744 -25.70 -12.75 -3.21
C ASP A 744 -24.43 -11.91 -3.25
N GLN A 745 -23.33 -12.40 -2.65
CA GLN A 745 -22.02 -11.74 -2.71
C GLN A 745 -21.49 -11.63 -4.15
N TYR A 746 -21.74 -12.68 -4.94
CA TYR A 746 -21.42 -12.69 -6.37
C TYR A 746 -22.25 -11.65 -7.15
N ALA A 747 -23.55 -11.49 -6.86
CA ALA A 747 -24.40 -10.48 -7.47
C ALA A 747 -24.00 -9.05 -7.07
N GLN A 748 -23.72 -8.83 -5.78
CA GLN A 748 -23.19 -7.58 -5.23
C GLN A 748 -21.85 -7.21 -5.89
N LEU A 749 -20.94 -8.17 -6.03
CA LEU A 749 -19.67 -7.98 -6.74
C LEU A 749 -19.87 -7.64 -8.23
N GLY A 750 -20.84 -8.28 -8.87
CA GLY A 750 -21.21 -7.96 -10.25
C GLY A 750 -21.68 -6.52 -10.41
N ASP A 751 -22.39 -5.98 -9.42
CA ASP A 751 -22.79 -4.58 -9.40
C ASP A 751 -21.63 -3.62 -9.11
N LEU A 752 -20.72 -3.96 -8.18
CA LEU A 752 -19.48 -3.18 -7.93
C LEU A 752 -18.62 -3.05 -9.19
N LEU A 753 -18.41 -4.15 -9.91
CA LEU A 753 -17.56 -4.16 -11.10
C LEU A 753 -18.27 -3.58 -12.34
N ARG A 754 -19.61 -3.58 -12.39
CA ARG A 754 -20.40 -2.91 -13.42
C ARG A 754 -20.45 -1.39 -13.20
N SER A 755 -20.89 -0.93 -12.03
CA SER A 755 -20.99 0.49 -11.68
C SER A 755 -19.64 1.22 -11.75
N SER A 756 -18.55 0.57 -11.34
CA SER A 756 -17.20 1.13 -11.51
C SER A 756 -16.69 1.11 -12.96
N ALA A 757 -17.29 0.33 -13.87
CA ALA A 757 -16.98 0.37 -15.31
C ALA A 757 -17.88 1.33 -16.11
N ASP A 758 -18.97 1.83 -15.52
CA ASP A 758 -19.93 2.69 -16.20
C ASP A 758 -19.40 4.12 -16.35
N THR A 759 -19.11 4.54 -17.58
CA THR A 759 -18.64 5.90 -17.88
C THR A 759 -19.77 6.93 -17.97
N ALA A 760 -21.02 6.56 -17.63
CA ALA A 760 -22.12 7.51 -17.50
C ALA A 760 -21.80 8.60 -16.47
N GLN A 761 -22.04 9.85 -16.86
CA GLN A 761 -21.91 11.01 -15.98
C GLN A 761 -23.32 11.48 -15.64
N LEU A 762 -23.73 11.25 -14.39
CA LEU A 762 -25.04 11.64 -13.87
C LEU A 762 -25.01 13.12 -13.48
N PRO A 763 -26.15 13.84 -13.46
CA PRO A 763 -26.21 15.19 -12.90
C PRO A 763 -25.80 15.19 -11.42
N ALA A 764 -25.32 16.33 -10.92
CA ALA A 764 -25.03 16.54 -9.50
C ALA A 764 -26.20 16.11 -8.58
N PRO A 765 -25.93 15.74 -7.31
CA PRO A 765 -26.95 15.33 -6.37
C PRO A 765 -28.07 16.37 -6.22
N ASP A 766 -29.29 15.89 -6.06
CA ASP A 766 -30.52 16.67 -6.09
C ASP A 766 -30.49 17.85 -5.10
N TRP A 767 -29.81 17.71 -3.94
CA TRP A 767 -29.64 18.80 -2.96
C TRP A 767 -28.84 20.01 -3.48
N THR A 768 -28.13 19.89 -4.60
CA THR A 768 -27.47 21.02 -5.27
C THR A 768 -28.47 21.91 -6.03
N LEU A 769 -29.69 21.41 -6.25
CA LEU A 769 -30.85 22.08 -6.83
C LEU A 769 -31.85 22.35 -5.68
N ASP A 770 -32.41 23.55 -5.59
CA ASP A 770 -32.91 24.03 -4.30
C ASP A 770 -34.42 24.34 -4.30
N GLY A 771 -35.22 23.35 -3.90
CA GLY A 771 -36.58 23.51 -3.32
C GLY A 771 -37.72 23.91 -4.28
N VAL A 772 -37.40 24.33 -5.49
CA VAL A 772 -38.31 24.48 -6.65
C VAL A 772 -37.62 23.78 -7.82
N GLU A 773 -38.38 23.31 -8.81
CA GLU A 773 -37.94 22.45 -9.93
C GLU A 773 -36.99 23.17 -10.92
N LEU A 774 -35.81 23.59 -10.44
CA LEU A 774 -34.69 24.07 -11.24
C LEU A 774 -33.94 22.85 -11.79
N GLU A 775 -34.17 22.51 -13.05
CA GLU A 775 -33.38 21.50 -13.77
C GLU A 775 -31.88 21.88 -13.74
N PRO A 776 -30.93 20.92 -13.84
CA PRO A 776 -29.49 21.21 -13.85
C PRO A 776 -29.04 22.20 -14.94
N SER A 777 -29.83 22.36 -16.00
CA SER A 777 -29.66 23.34 -17.08
C SER A 777 -29.99 24.79 -16.70
N GLU A 778 -30.71 25.02 -15.60
CA GLU A 778 -31.11 26.36 -15.13
C GLU A 778 -30.12 26.97 -14.13
N LEU A 779 -29.17 26.18 -13.63
CA LEU A 779 -27.98 26.72 -12.98
C LEU A 779 -27.12 27.50 -14.01
N PRO A 780 -26.50 28.64 -13.64
CA PRO A 780 -25.59 29.37 -14.53
C PRO A 780 -24.52 28.44 -15.10
N LEU A 781 -24.38 28.32 -16.41
CA LEU A 781 -23.43 27.40 -17.04
C LEU A 781 -22.00 27.60 -16.48
N PRO A 782 -21.24 26.51 -16.23
CA PRO A 782 -19.90 26.62 -15.66
C PRO A 782 -19.02 27.52 -16.54
N VAL A 783 -18.33 28.47 -15.90
CA VAL A 783 -17.63 29.56 -16.58
C VAL A 783 -16.53 29.01 -17.51
N PRO A 784 -16.61 29.21 -18.84
CA PRO A 784 -15.67 28.61 -19.77
C PRO A 784 -14.33 29.35 -19.79
N VAL A 785 -13.34 28.80 -19.09
CA VAL A 785 -11.94 29.28 -19.06
C VAL A 785 -11.31 29.33 -20.48
N LEU A 786 -11.83 28.52 -21.41
CA LEU A 786 -11.27 28.31 -22.75
C LEU A 786 -11.48 29.47 -23.75
N ALA A 787 -12.34 30.44 -23.46
CA ALA A 787 -12.85 31.39 -24.46
C ALA A 787 -11.81 32.39 -25.04
N GLY A 788 -10.60 32.48 -24.45
CA GLY A 788 -9.62 33.51 -24.79
C GLY A 788 -8.47 33.12 -25.74
N VAL A 789 -8.20 31.83 -25.96
CA VAL A 789 -7.00 31.38 -26.69
C VAL A 789 -7.28 30.18 -27.60
N GLY A 790 -7.04 30.35 -28.91
CA GLY A 790 -6.86 29.26 -29.87
C GLY A 790 -8.09 28.87 -30.72
N ALA A 791 -9.32 29.10 -30.24
CA ALA A 791 -10.52 28.79 -31.02
C ALA A 791 -10.72 29.74 -32.21
N SER A 792 -11.17 29.19 -33.35
CA SER A 792 -11.69 29.98 -34.48
C SER A 792 -12.78 30.92 -33.97
N GLY A 793 -12.73 32.19 -34.40
CA GLY A 793 -13.56 33.26 -33.83
C GLY A 793 -15.07 32.96 -33.83
N PRO A 794 -15.83 33.46 -32.83
CA PRO A 794 -17.21 33.10 -32.59
C PRO A 794 -18.09 33.33 -33.81
N THR A 795 -19.06 32.44 -34.02
CA THR A 795 -20.08 32.63 -35.05
C THR A 795 -20.90 33.90 -34.77
N ALA A 796 -21.55 34.46 -35.79
CA ALA A 796 -22.35 35.67 -35.63
C ALA A 796 -23.49 35.54 -34.58
N ALA A 797 -23.94 34.31 -34.29
CA ALA A 797 -24.90 34.03 -33.23
C ALA A 797 -24.28 34.12 -31.83
N GLU A 798 -23.08 33.57 -31.64
CA GLU A 798 -22.34 33.64 -30.37
C GLU A 798 -21.86 35.07 -30.08
N ALA A 799 -21.42 35.81 -31.11
CA ALA A 799 -21.08 37.22 -30.99
C ALA A 799 -22.29 38.06 -30.52
N ALA A 800 -23.49 37.80 -31.06
CA ALA A 800 -24.72 38.46 -30.63
C ALA A 800 -25.12 38.10 -29.19
N ALA A 801 -24.87 36.86 -28.74
CA ALA A 801 -25.11 36.45 -27.35
C ALA A 801 -24.13 37.15 -26.38
N ILE A 802 -22.85 37.26 -26.73
CA ILE A 802 -21.83 37.97 -25.95
C ILE A 802 -22.17 39.47 -25.88
N GLU A 803 -22.58 40.09 -26.99
CA GLU A 803 -23.01 41.51 -26.99
C GLU A 803 -24.26 41.72 -26.12
N ALA A 804 -25.23 40.80 -26.18
CA ALA A 804 -26.44 40.88 -25.35
C ALA A 804 -26.11 40.83 -23.84
N VAL A 805 -25.21 39.94 -23.41
CA VAL A 805 -24.75 39.89 -22.00
C VAL A 805 -24.03 41.18 -21.61
N SER A 806 -23.19 41.74 -22.50
CA SER A 806 -22.47 43.00 -22.22
C SER A 806 -23.38 44.20 -21.97
N ARG A 807 -24.61 44.22 -22.51
CA ARG A 807 -25.60 45.29 -22.26
C ARG A 807 -26.36 45.16 -20.94
N VAL A 808 -26.30 44.00 -20.27
CA VAL A 808 -26.97 43.79 -18.97
C VAL A 808 -26.06 44.21 -17.81
N ILE A 809 -24.74 44.17 -17.99
CA ILE A 809 -23.76 44.65 -17.01
C ILE A 809 -23.50 46.14 -17.27
N GLY A 810 -24.18 47.01 -16.52
CA GLY A 810 -24.06 48.46 -16.67
C GLY A 810 -22.67 49.01 -16.32
N THR A 811 -21.81 49.19 -17.31
CA THR A 811 -20.47 49.76 -17.14
C THR A 811 -20.50 51.28 -16.99
N GLY A 812 -20.21 51.78 -15.79
CA GLY A 812 -19.81 53.18 -15.61
C GLY A 812 -18.57 53.50 -16.44
N SER A 813 -18.59 54.61 -17.18
CA SER A 813 -17.51 54.94 -18.13
C SER A 813 -16.21 55.36 -17.44
N SER A 814 -15.08 54.80 -17.87
CA SER A 814 -13.73 55.25 -17.51
C SER A 814 -13.09 56.02 -18.67
N PRO A 815 -12.51 57.22 -18.46
CA PRO A 815 -12.21 58.16 -19.55
C PRO A 815 -10.90 57.92 -20.33
N PHE A 816 -10.27 56.74 -20.22
CA PHE A 816 -8.94 56.47 -20.79
C PHE A 816 -8.94 55.39 -21.89
N ALA A 817 -9.55 55.72 -23.04
CA ALA A 817 -9.50 54.91 -24.26
C ALA A 817 -8.69 55.63 -25.37
N GLY A 818 -7.39 55.35 -25.46
CA GLY A 818 -6.45 56.08 -26.32
C GLY A 818 -5.89 55.29 -27.50
N VAL A 819 -6.45 55.55 -28.70
CA VAL A 819 -5.83 55.41 -30.04
C VAL A 819 -5.25 54.03 -30.44
N SER A 820 -5.97 53.33 -31.32
CA SER A 820 -5.41 52.26 -32.18
C SER A 820 -4.87 52.83 -33.49
N PRO A 821 -3.67 52.43 -33.98
CA PRO A 821 -3.20 52.73 -35.33
C PRO A 821 -3.74 51.75 -36.39
N ALA A 822 -3.70 52.17 -37.66
CA ALA A 822 -4.44 51.57 -38.77
C ALA A 822 -3.86 50.28 -39.39
N ALA A 823 -4.67 49.63 -40.24
CA ALA A 823 -4.29 48.63 -41.24
C ALA A 823 -3.39 49.27 -42.36
N THR A 824 -2.94 48.63 -43.45
CA THR A 824 -3.60 47.65 -44.35
C THR A 824 -2.55 46.79 -45.14
N PRO A 825 -2.80 46.07 -46.28
CA PRO A 825 -2.42 44.64 -46.40
C PRO A 825 -1.39 44.34 -47.53
N ARG A 826 -1.19 43.06 -47.90
CA ARG A 826 -1.00 42.61 -49.32
C ARG A 826 -1.02 41.09 -49.59
N HIS A 827 -1.68 40.73 -50.71
CA HIS A 827 -1.57 39.57 -51.62
C HIS A 827 -1.17 38.13 -51.18
N SER A 828 -2.16 37.22 -51.24
CA SER A 828 -2.34 36.20 -52.31
C SER A 828 -1.11 35.63 -53.07
N ALA A 829 -1.02 34.28 -53.13
CA ALA A 829 -0.97 33.54 -54.42
C ALA A 829 -1.15 32.00 -54.30
N ASN A 830 -1.93 31.45 -55.24
CA ASN A 830 -1.84 30.12 -55.90
C ASN A 830 -2.17 28.79 -55.18
N SER A 831 -2.79 27.91 -55.96
CA SER A 831 -3.42 26.63 -55.60
C SER A 831 -3.04 25.49 -56.55
N VAL A 832 -2.90 24.26 -56.03
CA VAL A 832 -3.06 22.95 -56.72
C VAL A 832 -3.49 21.94 -55.63
N GLY A 833 -4.35 20.93 -55.80
CA GLY A 833 -5.15 20.48 -56.95
C GLY A 833 -5.25 18.93 -56.97
N LEU A 834 -6.43 18.36 -57.32
CA LEU A 834 -6.81 16.92 -57.31
C LEU A 834 -7.05 16.30 -55.89
N HIS A 835 -8.20 15.75 -55.43
CA HIS A 835 -9.58 15.46 -55.92
C HIS A 835 -9.91 13.95 -56.16
N VAL A 836 -11.20 13.56 -55.99
CA VAL A 836 -11.86 12.25 -56.30
C VAL A 836 -11.70 11.10 -55.26
N LYS A 837 -12.73 10.34 -54.80
CA LYS A 837 -14.22 10.42 -54.83
C LYS A 837 -14.90 9.41 -53.85
N SER A 838 -16.14 9.75 -53.42
CA SER A 838 -17.34 8.90 -53.16
C SER A 838 -17.24 7.68 -52.21
N ALA A 839 -18.31 7.17 -51.57
CA ALA A 839 -19.78 7.28 -51.73
C ALA A 839 -20.46 7.12 -50.33
N ASP A 840 -21.77 6.97 -50.11
CA ASP A 840 -23.10 7.58 -50.47
C ASP A 840 -24.15 6.73 -49.64
N PRO A 841 -25.47 7.04 -49.45
CA PRO A 841 -26.39 8.10 -49.92
C PRO A 841 -26.90 9.00 -48.73
N VAL A 842 -27.88 9.93 -48.72
CA VAL A 842 -29.08 10.32 -49.53
C VAL A 842 -30.32 9.42 -49.27
N HIS A 843 -31.56 9.83 -48.93
CA HIS A 843 -32.32 11.11 -48.80
C HIS A 843 -33.56 10.87 -47.84
N PRO A 844 -34.59 11.75 -47.63
CA PRO A 844 -34.85 13.15 -48.05
C PRO A 844 -35.30 14.12 -46.90
N VAL A 845 -35.75 15.34 -47.26
CA VAL A 845 -36.28 16.39 -46.34
C VAL A 845 -37.58 17.02 -46.92
N VAL A 846 -38.48 17.53 -46.04
CA VAL A 846 -39.62 18.40 -46.41
C VAL A 846 -39.67 19.59 -45.41
N PRO A 847 -39.89 20.85 -45.85
CA PRO A 847 -39.79 22.05 -45.01
C PRO A 847 -41.14 22.61 -44.51
N VAL A 848 -41.09 23.49 -43.51
CA VAL A 848 -42.19 24.40 -43.09
C VAL A 848 -41.65 25.84 -42.95
N ALA A 849 -42.47 26.83 -43.29
CA ALA A 849 -42.12 28.25 -43.39
C ALA A 849 -42.70 29.09 -42.21
N PRO A 850 -42.23 30.34 -41.97
CA PRO A 850 -42.43 31.05 -40.71
C PRO A 850 -43.76 31.83 -40.61
N ALA A 851 -44.17 32.14 -39.37
CA ALA A 851 -45.34 32.96 -39.05
C ALA A 851 -44.97 34.35 -38.50
N VAL A 852 -45.72 35.34 -38.95
CA VAL A 852 -45.51 36.80 -38.75
C VAL A 852 -45.76 37.24 -37.29
N ALA A 853 -44.94 38.17 -36.79
CA ALA A 853 -45.18 38.86 -35.52
C ALA A 853 -46.14 40.06 -35.69
N ALA A 854 -47.01 40.30 -34.71
CA ALA A 854 -48.01 41.38 -34.71
C ALA A 854 -47.84 42.35 -33.52
N VAL A 855 -48.31 43.59 -33.69
CA VAL A 855 -48.02 44.73 -32.79
C VAL A 855 -49.24 45.16 -31.97
N VAL A 856 -49.06 45.35 -30.66
CA VAL A 856 -49.93 46.16 -29.76
C VAL A 856 -49.06 46.75 -28.61
N PRO A 857 -49.51 47.77 -27.83
CA PRO A 857 -48.79 49.05 -27.89
C PRO A 857 -48.11 49.49 -26.58
N VAL A 858 -47.27 50.52 -26.70
CA VAL A 858 -46.61 51.21 -25.57
C VAL A 858 -47.60 52.11 -24.82
N VAL A 859 -47.55 52.07 -23.48
CA VAL A 859 -48.23 53.01 -22.58
C VAL A 859 -47.20 54.00 -22.01
N VAL A 860 -47.55 55.29 -21.98
CA VAL A 860 -46.64 56.38 -21.57
C VAL A 860 -47.03 56.94 -20.19
N PRO A 861 -46.11 56.95 -19.21
CA PRO A 861 -46.22 57.78 -18.00
C PRO A 861 -45.73 59.22 -18.24
N ALA A 862 -46.25 60.18 -17.46
CA ALA A 862 -45.89 61.61 -17.54
C ALA A 862 -44.67 61.97 -16.65
N PRO A 863 -43.98 63.11 -16.89
CA PRO A 863 -42.72 63.45 -16.22
C PRO A 863 -42.88 64.17 -14.86
N ALA A 864 -41.82 64.10 -14.05
CA ALA A 864 -41.64 64.78 -12.76
C ALA A 864 -40.12 65.12 -12.58
N PRO A 865 -39.72 66.00 -11.65
CA PRO A 865 -38.99 67.23 -12.04
C PRO A 865 -37.47 67.23 -11.81
N GLU A 866 -36.83 68.30 -12.30
CA GLU A 866 -35.39 68.57 -12.16
C GLU A 866 -34.97 68.92 -10.71
N PRO A 867 -33.75 68.53 -10.27
CA PRO A 867 -33.14 69.00 -9.02
C PRO A 867 -32.26 70.25 -9.23
N ASP A 868 -32.25 71.15 -8.26
CA ASP A 868 -31.41 72.36 -8.23
C ASP A 868 -29.90 72.06 -8.08
N PRO A 869 -28.99 72.94 -8.58
CA PRO A 869 -27.55 72.79 -8.44
C PRO A 869 -27.01 73.26 -7.07
N GLU A 870 -26.13 72.46 -6.45
CA GLU A 870 -25.45 72.84 -5.19
C GLU A 870 -24.37 73.92 -5.36
N PRO A 871 -24.13 74.77 -4.32
CA PRO A 871 -23.22 75.91 -4.40
C PRO A 871 -21.74 75.57 -4.12
N VAL A 872 -20.82 76.29 -4.77
CA VAL A 872 -19.37 76.22 -4.53
C VAL A 872 -18.98 77.08 -3.32
N PRO A 873 -18.22 76.56 -2.33
CA PRO A 873 -17.70 77.36 -1.22
C PRO A 873 -16.45 78.17 -1.63
N THR A 874 -16.42 79.46 -1.28
CA THR A 874 -15.31 80.38 -1.55
C THR A 874 -14.29 80.45 -0.40
N HIS A 875 -13.03 80.75 -0.74
CA HIS A 875 -11.99 81.15 0.22
C HIS A 875 -12.18 82.59 0.71
N GLU A 876 -11.95 82.84 2.00
CA GLU A 876 -11.42 84.10 2.55
C GLU A 876 -10.71 83.85 3.91
N PRO A 877 -9.94 84.82 4.47
CA PRO A 877 -8.62 84.50 5.05
C PRO A 877 -8.47 84.68 6.58
N ALA A 878 -7.24 84.48 7.06
CA ALA A 878 -6.86 84.39 8.47
C ALA A 878 -6.66 85.74 9.22
N ALA A 879 -6.76 85.67 10.55
CA ALA A 879 -6.37 86.71 11.51
C ALA A 879 -5.58 86.09 12.70
N PRO A 880 -4.78 86.87 13.47
CA PRO A 880 -3.58 86.34 14.16
C PRO A 880 -3.54 86.56 15.70
N VAL A 881 -2.35 86.30 16.32
CA VAL A 881 -1.92 86.69 17.70
C VAL A 881 -2.43 85.71 18.81
N ALA A 882 -1.66 85.25 19.83
CA ALA A 882 -0.30 85.53 20.33
C ALA A 882 0.36 84.34 21.11
N ASP A 883 1.63 84.57 21.48
CA ASP A 883 2.38 84.07 22.65
C ASP A 883 2.92 82.63 22.75
N THR A 884 4.01 82.50 23.52
CA THR A 884 4.93 81.34 23.50
C THR A 884 5.77 81.28 24.79
N THR A 885 5.67 80.19 25.55
CA THR A 885 6.70 79.67 26.49
C THR A 885 6.34 78.22 26.89
N PRO A 886 7.30 77.39 27.36
CA PRO A 886 7.36 76.00 26.89
C PRO A 886 6.82 74.93 27.86
N ALA A 887 6.26 73.86 27.28
CA ALA A 887 5.94 72.62 27.98
C ALA A 887 6.77 71.44 27.44
N ARG A 888 7.19 70.58 28.38
CA ARG A 888 7.99 69.35 28.29
C ARG A 888 7.68 68.46 27.06
N PRO A 889 8.68 67.83 26.41
CA PRO A 889 8.44 66.96 25.26
C PRO A 889 7.60 65.73 25.64
N VAL A 890 6.50 65.54 24.91
CA VAL A 890 5.69 64.32 24.88
C VAL A 890 6.10 63.53 23.62
N PRO A 891 6.28 62.20 23.66
CA PRO A 891 6.55 61.43 22.45
C PRO A 891 5.40 61.58 21.43
N PRO A 892 5.69 61.54 20.12
CA PRO A 892 4.68 61.76 19.10
C PRO A 892 3.57 60.71 19.20
N PRO A 893 2.29 61.09 19.00
CA PRO A 893 1.21 60.12 18.93
C PRO A 893 1.48 59.17 17.75
N VAL A 894 1.36 57.87 18.00
CA VAL A 894 1.46 56.87 16.92
C VAL A 894 0.28 57.10 16.00
N THR A 895 0.53 57.67 14.82
CA THR A 895 -0.45 57.76 13.75
C THR A 895 -0.79 56.33 13.34
N ALA A 896 -1.93 55.83 13.82
CA ALA A 896 -2.47 54.56 13.36
C ALA A 896 -2.79 54.71 11.87
N SER A 897 -1.91 54.18 11.01
CA SER A 897 -2.10 54.23 9.57
C SER A 897 -3.41 53.53 9.24
N THR A 898 -4.41 54.30 8.80
CA THR A 898 -5.64 53.75 8.23
C THR A 898 -5.24 52.78 7.13
N PRO A 899 -5.63 51.50 7.19
CA PRO A 899 -5.32 50.56 6.13
C PRO A 899 -5.85 51.09 4.79
N ALA A 900 -5.08 50.91 3.72
CA ALA A 900 -5.60 51.12 2.38
C ALA A 900 -6.88 50.27 2.19
N PRO A 901 -7.87 50.74 1.42
CA PRO A 901 -9.07 49.95 1.15
C PRO A 901 -8.67 48.60 0.56
N ARG A 902 -9.10 47.51 1.21
CA ARG A 902 -8.86 46.16 0.71
C ARG A 902 -9.58 45.98 -0.62
N THR A 903 -8.96 45.23 -1.53
CA THR A 903 -9.62 44.81 -2.76
C THR A 903 -10.45 43.55 -2.50
N ASP A 904 -11.44 43.28 -3.35
CA ASP A 904 -12.21 42.02 -3.36
C ASP A 904 -11.27 40.80 -3.44
N SER A 905 -10.13 40.92 -4.14
CA SER A 905 -9.05 39.94 -4.17
C SER A 905 -8.38 39.73 -2.80
N ASP A 906 -8.03 40.80 -2.10
CA ASP A 906 -7.40 40.71 -0.77
C ASP A 906 -8.33 40.08 0.28
N ASP A 907 -9.62 40.40 0.23
CA ASP A 907 -10.62 39.83 1.15
C ASP A 907 -10.91 38.35 0.83
N LEU A 908 -11.03 37.97 -0.44
CA LEU A 908 -11.15 36.55 -0.84
C LEU A 908 -9.89 35.74 -0.48
N LEU A 909 -8.69 36.32 -0.68
CA LEU A 909 -7.43 35.71 -0.24
C LEU A 909 -7.34 35.63 1.28
N ALA A 910 -7.85 36.60 2.03
CA ALA A 910 -7.92 36.55 3.49
C ALA A 910 -8.84 35.42 3.97
N ILE A 911 -10.01 35.23 3.32
CA ILE A 911 -10.92 34.12 3.59
C ILE A 911 -10.24 32.77 3.29
N LEU A 912 -9.67 32.58 2.08
CA LEU A 912 -9.01 31.33 1.68
C LEU A 912 -7.76 31.00 2.54
N ARG A 913 -7.12 32.01 3.13
CA ARG A 913 -5.96 31.86 4.05
C ARG A 913 -6.35 31.78 5.53
N SER A 914 -7.63 31.94 5.88
CA SER A 914 -8.11 31.85 7.26
C SER A 914 -8.72 30.47 7.52
N PRO A 915 -7.94 29.44 7.89
CA PRO A 915 -8.52 28.20 8.39
C PRO A 915 -9.36 28.53 9.63
N GLU A 916 -10.65 28.21 9.60
CA GLU A 916 -11.69 28.48 10.62
C GLU A 916 -11.18 29.26 11.84
N ALA A 917 -11.29 30.59 11.81
CA ALA A 917 -10.94 31.42 12.97
C ALA A 917 -11.72 30.92 14.19
N HIS A 918 -11.01 30.39 15.20
CA HIS A 918 -11.61 29.73 16.35
C HIS A 918 -12.27 30.77 17.29
N SER A 919 -13.48 31.21 16.92
CA SER A 919 -14.43 31.70 17.91
C SER A 919 -14.74 30.54 18.86
N VAL A 920 -14.77 30.84 20.17
CA VAL A 920 -15.16 29.87 21.20
C VAL A 920 -16.65 29.56 21.01
N ARG A 921 -16.95 28.50 20.24
CA ARG A 921 -18.32 28.04 20.03
C ARG A 921 -18.85 27.40 21.31
N THR A 922 -20.06 27.78 21.70
CA THR A 922 -20.78 27.29 22.89
C THR A 922 -21.56 25.99 22.65
N ALA A 923 -21.41 25.39 21.46
CA ALA A 923 -22.04 24.14 21.06
C ALA A 923 -21.08 23.31 20.18
N PRO A 924 -21.21 21.97 20.17
CA PRO A 924 -20.33 21.10 19.41
C PRO A 924 -20.33 21.35 17.89
N ARG A 925 -19.17 21.15 17.28
CA ARG A 925 -18.97 21.16 15.82
C ARG A 925 -18.28 19.87 15.39
N ILE A 926 -18.99 19.07 14.59
CA ILE A 926 -18.51 17.87 13.92
C ILE A 926 -17.82 18.30 12.62
N ARG A 927 -16.63 17.76 12.34
CA ARG A 927 -15.78 18.21 11.23
C ARG A 927 -15.31 17.04 10.37
N LEU A 928 -15.81 16.95 9.15
CA LEU A 928 -15.60 15.85 8.19
C LEU A 928 -14.75 16.26 6.97
N LEU A 929 -14.58 17.56 6.71
CA LEU A 929 -13.85 18.09 5.54
C LEU A 929 -12.33 18.16 5.82
N GLY A 930 -11.76 16.98 6.07
CA GLY A 930 -10.40 16.75 6.55
C GLY A 930 -10.37 15.59 7.54
N PRO A 931 -9.42 15.57 8.49
CA PRO A 931 -9.42 14.60 9.59
C PRO A 931 -10.72 14.65 10.41
N PRO A 932 -11.41 13.53 10.67
CA PRO A 932 -12.64 13.52 11.47
C PRO A 932 -12.39 14.02 12.90
N ASP A 933 -13.16 15.02 13.35
CA ASP A 933 -13.02 15.58 14.69
C ASP A 933 -14.34 16.17 15.23
N VAL A 934 -14.41 16.34 16.56
CA VAL A 934 -15.50 17.05 17.26
C VAL A 934 -14.90 18.12 18.17
N LEU A 935 -15.20 19.38 17.88
CA LEU A 935 -14.84 20.54 18.70
C LEU A 935 -16.04 21.00 19.55
N GLY A 936 -15.81 21.81 20.58
CA GLY A 936 -16.88 22.47 21.35
C GLY A 936 -17.67 21.55 22.29
N THR A 937 -17.13 20.37 22.63
CA THR A 937 -17.69 19.43 23.60
C THR A 937 -17.55 19.94 25.04
N THR A 938 -18.59 19.84 25.87
CA THR A 938 -18.51 20.21 27.30
C THR A 938 -18.21 19.04 28.23
N GLY A 939 -18.37 17.79 27.76
CA GLY A 939 -17.96 16.58 28.46
C GLY A 939 -16.51 16.16 28.19
N SER A 940 -16.13 14.98 28.71
CA SER A 940 -14.80 14.39 28.55
C SER A 940 -14.86 12.93 28.13
N VAL A 941 -13.83 12.45 27.44
CA VAL A 941 -13.71 11.08 26.91
C VAL A 941 -12.26 10.60 27.08
N THR A 942 -12.06 9.28 27.21
CA THR A 942 -10.70 8.71 27.16
C THR A 942 -10.08 8.89 25.76
N PRO A 943 -8.75 9.04 25.64
CA PRO A 943 -8.09 9.11 24.32
C PRO A 943 -8.41 7.90 23.42
N GLU A 944 -8.57 6.73 24.02
CA GLU A 944 -8.89 5.45 23.37
C GLU A 944 -10.34 5.38 22.86
N GLY A 945 -11.29 6.00 23.58
CA GLY A 945 -12.70 6.05 23.19
C GLY A 945 -13.00 7.09 22.10
N ARG A 946 -12.26 8.20 22.07
CA ARG A 946 -12.51 9.35 21.17
C ARG A 946 -12.70 8.97 19.70
N PRO A 947 -11.86 8.12 19.06
CA PRO A 947 -12.04 7.79 17.64
C PRO A 947 -13.40 7.11 17.36
N ARG A 948 -13.81 6.17 18.23
CA ARG A 948 -15.07 5.41 18.07
C ARG A 948 -16.30 6.32 18.23
N LEU A 949 -16.28 7.23 19.21
CA LEU A 949 -17.35 8.20 19.38
C LEU A 949 -17.35 9.28 18.29
N THR A 950 -16.18 9.64 17.73
CA THR A 950 -16.07 10.53 16.58
C THR A 950 -16.65 9.90 15.31
N GLU A 951 -16.50 8.58 15.14
CA GLU A 951 -17.14 7.84 14.04
C GLU A 951 -18.66 7.79 14.20
N LEU A 952 -19.18 7.45 15.40
CA LEU A 952 -20.61 7.50 15.69
C LEU A 952 -21.19 8.92 15.51
N ALA A 953 -20.45 9.96 15.91
CA ALA A 953 -20.88 11.35 15.73
C ALA A 953 -20.98 11.74 14.24
N ALA A 954 -19.99 11.37 13.43
CA ALA A 954 -20.02 11.58 11.99
C ALA A 954 -21.17 10.83 11.31
N LEU A 955 -21.44 9.59 11.74
CA LEU A 955 -22.54 8.77 11.22
C LEU A 955 -23.91 9.41 11.52
N LEU A 956 -24.14 9.85 12.76
CA LEU A 956 -25.36 10.56 13.15
C LEU A 956 -25.52 11.92 12.42
N ALA A 957 -24.43 12.62 12.14
CA ALA A 957 -24.48 13.87 11.37
C ALA A 957 -24.87 13.65 9.89
N LEU A 958 -24.44 12.53 9.29
CA LEU A 958 -24.76 12.17 7.91
C LEU A 958 -26.04 11.32 7.75
N ARG A 959 -26.60 10.84 8.87
CA ARG A 959 -27.83 10.04 8.96
C ARG A 959 -28.70 10.49 10.16
N PRO A 960 -29.14 11.77 10.21
CA PRO A 960 -30.02 12.24 11.26
C PRO A 960 -31.34 11.45 11.24
N GLY A 961 -31.78 10.98 12.41
CA GLY A 961 -32.96 10.14 12.56
C GLY A 961 -32.71 8.63 12.34
N ALA A 962 -31.46 8.19 12.23
CA ALA A 962 -31.14 6.77 12.12
C ALA A 962 -31.51 5.98 13.39
N ASP A 963 -32.08 4.80 13.19
CA ASP A 963 -32.37 3.83 14.25
C ASP A 963 -31.09 3.09 14.69
N GLN A 964 -31.14 2.46 15.87
CA GLN A 964 -29.99 1.75 16.43
C GLN A 964 -29.51 0.58 15.53
N SER A 965 -30.41 -0.11 14.83
CA SER A 965 -30.01 -1.21 13.94
C SER A 965 -29.26 -0.72 12.70
N THR A 966 -29.58 0.48 12.20
CA THR A 966 -28.85 1.09 11.08
C THR A 966 -27.50 1.66 11.53
N LEU A 967 -27.41 2.19 12.75
CA LEU A 967 -26.14 2.62 13.33
C LEU A 967 -25.18 1.45 13.55
N ASP A 968 -25.63 0.36 14.20
CA ASP A 968 -24.80 -0.85 14.38
C ASP A 968 -24.38 -1.46 13.04
N ARG A 969 -25.30 -1.59 12.07
CA ARG A 969 -25.03 -2.17 10.74
C ARG A 969 -24.02 -1.37 9.92
N ALA A 970 -23.96 -0.05 10.09
CA ALA A 970 -22.98 0.81 9.43
C ALA A 970 -21.60 0.77 10.09
N LEU A 971 -21.54 0.70 11.42
CA LEU A 971 -20.29 0.58 12.19
C LEU A 971 -19.70 -0.85 12.17
N HIS A 972 -20.52 -1.86 11.90
CA HIS A 972 -20.13 -3.27 11.87
C HIS A 972 -20.59 -3.97 10.57
N PRO A 973 -20.07 -3.56 9.39
CA PRO A 973 -20.39 -4.20 8.11
C PRO A 973 -20.01 -5.69 8.12
N GLY A 974 -20.89 -6.54 7.61
CA GLY A 974 -20.76 -8.01 7.61
C GLY A 974 -21.35 -8.71 8.85
N ALA A 975 -21.51 -8.03 9.98
CA ALA A 975 -22.12 -8.64 11.18
C ALA A 975 -23.59 -9.05 10.97
N ALA A 976 -24.29 -8.44 10.00
CA ALA A 976 -25.67 -8.74 9.64
C ALA A 976 -25.90 -10.11 8.97
N HIS A 977 -24.86 -10.94 8.82
CA HIS A 977 -24.98 -12.34 8.37
C HIS A 977 -25.06 -13.33 9.55
N LEU A 978 -24.80 -12.85 10.77
CA LEU A 978 -24.97 -13.62 12.00
C LEU A 978 -26.45 -13.67 12.40
N ASP A 979 -26.82 -14.74 13.11
CA ASP A 979 -28.21 -15.06 13.47
C ASP A 979 -28.88 -13.89 14.23
N PRO A 980 -30.12 -13.45 13.88
CA PRO A 980 -30.85 -12.41 14.61
C PRO A 980 -31.18 -12.76 16.08
N HIS A 981 -30.79 -13.94 16.57
CA HIS A 981 -30.65 -14.24 17.99
C HIS A 981 -29.17 -14.51 18.37
N PRO A 982 -28.42 -13.47 18.80
CA PRO A 982 -27.08 -13.65 19.36
C PRO A 982 -27.17 -14.40 20.69
N THR A 983 -26.96 -15.71 20.64
CA THR A 983 -27.10 -16.65 21.78
C THR A 983 -25.81 -16.89 22.56
N THR A 984 -24.73 -16.18 22.23
CA THR A 984 -23.43 -16.27 22.92
C THR A 984 -23.21 -15.05 23.80
N THR A 985 -23.54 -15.15 25.08
CA THR A 985 -23.29 -14.10 26.08
C THR A 985 -21.89 -14.25 26.67
N GLU A 986 -20.86 -13.71 26.01
CA GLU A 986 -19.67 -13.15 26.67
C GLU A 986 -18.88 -12.28 25.67
N HIS A 987 -18.17 -11.26 26.18
CA HIS A 987 -17.59 -10.15 25.42
C HIS A 987 -18.61 -9.36 24.59
N THR A 988 -19.48 -8.65 25.30
CA THR A 988 -20.36 -7.62 24.75
C THR A 988 -19.59 -6.57 23.95
N VAL A 989 -19.77 -6.59 22.63
CA VAL A 989 -19.74 -5.38 21.80
C VAL A 989 -20.57 -4.31 22.52
N THR A 990 -19.96 -3.18 22.90
CA THR A 990 -20.63 -2.13 23.69
C THR A 990 -21.97 -1.79 23.04
N PRO A 991 -23.14 -2.07 23.69
CA PRO A 991 -24.43 -1.96 23.03
C PRO A 991 -24.68 -0.54 22.54
N MET A 992 -25.35 -0.37 21.41
CA MET A 992 -25.53 0.96 20.82
C MET A 992 -26.18 1.99 21.75
N PRO A 993 -27.16 1.65 22.62
CA PRO A 993 -27.63 2.56 23.68
C PRO A 993 -26.52 3.08 24.61
N VAL A 994 -25.52 2.24 24.92
CA VAL A 994 -24.38 2.63 25.78
C VAL A 994 -23.42 3.54 25.02
N ARG A 995 -23.10 3.27 23.76
CA ARG A 995 -22.26 4.18 22.95
C ARG A 995 -22.94 5.52 22.67
N LEU A 996 -24.26 5.52 22.51
CA LEU A 996 -25.06 6.74 22.39
C LEU A 996 -25.05 7.54 23.71
N ALA A 997 -25.10 6.87 24.87
CA ALA A 997 -24.92 7.52 26.18
C ALA A 997 -23.49 8.06 26.39
N GLU A 998 -22.45 7.31 25.99
CA GLU A 998 -21.05 7.77 25.99
C GLU A 998 -20.86 9.01 25.10
N LEU A 999 -21.44 9.00 23.89
CA LEU A 999 -21.41 10.15 22.98
C LEU A 999 -22.19 11.35 23.54
N ALA A 1000 -23.39 11.14 24.07
CA ALA A 1000 -24.17 12.22 24.69
C ALA A 1000 -23.43 12.83 25.90
N GLY A 1001 -22.82 11.99 26.74
CA GLY A 1001 -22.00 12.42 27.88
C GLY A 1001 -20.71 13.13 27.47
N TRP A 1002 -20.08 12.76 26.35
CA TRP A 1002 -18.91 13.46 25.82
C TRP A 1002 -19.28 14.81 25.19
N LEU A 1003 -20.32 14.87 24.34
CA LEU A 1003 -20.82 16.13 23.77
C LEU A 1003 -21.27 17.08 24.88
N GLY A 1004 -22.00 16.55 25.87
CA GLY A 1004 -22.48 17.23 27.05
C GLY A 1004 -23.73 18.08 26.81
N GLU A 1005 -23.85 19.15 27.60
CA GLU A 1005 -24.98 20.07 27.60
C GLU A 1005 -24.58 21.50 27.25
N SER A 1006 -25.56 22.24 26.75
CA SER A 1006 -25.52 23.69 26.53
C SER A 1006 -25.64 24.48 27.84
N THR A 1007 -25.34 25.78 27.79
CA THR A 1007 -25.49 26.70 28.93
C THR A 1007 -26.93 26.85 29.45
N GLU A 1008 -27.93 26.32 28.74
CA GLU A 1008 -29.33 26.28 29.15
C GLU A 1008 -29.75 24.93 29.79
N GLY A 1009 -28.81 24.00 30.02
CA GLY A 1009 -29.11 22.66 30.54
C GLY A 1009 -29.84 21.76 29.55
N ARG A 1010 -29.64 21.98 28.24
CA ARG A 1010 -30.15 21.09 27.18
C ARG A 1010 -29.00 20.27 26.60
N ALA A 1011 -29.15 18.94 26.60
CA ALA A 1011 -28.23 18.00 25.99
C ALA A 1011 -28.09 18.21 24.47
N PHE A 1012 -26.88 18.04 23.95
CA PHE A 1012 -26.59 18.16 22.52
C PHE A 1012 -26.99 16.92 21.70
N LEU A 1013 -27.13 15.75 22.36
CA LEU A 1013 -27.72 14.53 21.81
C LEU A 1013 -28.81 14.02 22.77
N PRO A 1014 -30.10 14.34 22.51
CA PRO A 1014 -31.20 13.78 23.28
C PRO A 1014 -31.34 12.26 23.05
N LEU A 1015 -31.54 11.49 24.12
CA LEU A 1015 -31.67 10.02 24.05
C LEU A 1015 -33.12 9.54 24.26
N ASP A 1016 -33.99 10.37 24.82
CA ASP A 1016 -35.38 10.04 25.16
C ASP A 1016 -36.37 10.17 23.97
N GLY A 1017 -35.83 10.25 22.73
CA GLY A 1017 -36.61 10.31 21.49
C GLY A 1017 -36.91 8.92 20.93
N GLY A 1018 -38.12 8.74 20.40
CA GLY A 1018 -38.54 7.46 19.79
C GLY A 1018 -37.89 7.18 18.43
N ASP A 1019 -37.64 5.88 18.18
CA ASP A 1019 -37.22 5.22 16.93
C ASP A 1019 -35.97 5.72 16.18
N GLY A 1020 -35.43 6.91 16.44
CA GLY A 1020 -34.24 7.42 15.73
C GLY A 1020 -33.49 8.55 16.44
N HIS A 1021 -32.18 8.62 16.24
CA HIS A 1021 -31.27 9.51 16.96
C HIS A 1021 -30.86 10.73 16.12
N THR A 1022 -30.94 11.93 16.69
CA THR A 1022 -30.60 13.20 16.01
C THR A 1022 -30.00 14.20 17.01
N PHE A 1023 -29.03 15.00 16.58
CA PHE A 1023 -28.47 16.07 17.42
C PHE A 1023 -29.44 17.25 17.61
N ALA A 1024 -29.23 18.01 18.69
CA ALA A 1024 -29.86 19.31 18.86
C ALA A 1024 -29.46 20.27 17.71
N PRO A 1025 -30.36 21.15 17.20
CA PRO A 1025 -30.06 22.05 16.07
C PRO A 1025 -28.93 23.08 16.28
N THR A 1026 -28.35 23.14 17.48
CA THR A 1026 -27.17 23.94 17.81
C THR A 1026 -25.85 23.22 17.52
N VAL A 1027 -25.87 21.88 17.39
CA VAL A 1027 -24.73 21.09 16.92
C VAL A 1027 -24.57 21.33 15.42
N SER A 1028 -23.34 21.61 14.99
CA SER A 1028 -23.04 21.98 13.60
C SER A 1028 -22.13 20.98 12.91
N CYS A 1029 -22.34 20.74 11.61
CA CYS A 1029 -21.47 19.94 10.76
C CYS A 1029 -20.79 20.85 9.73
N ASP A 1030 -19.48 20.73 9.53
CA ASP A 1030 -18.76 21.51 8.50
C ASP A 1030 -19.25 21.19 7.07
N TRP A 1031 -19.71 19.97 6.82
CA TRP A 1031 -20.33 19.57 5.56
C TRP A 1031 -21.65 20.29 5.29
N ASP A 1032 -22.56 20.43 6.25
CA ASP A 1032 -23.82 21.15 6.02
C ASP A 1032 -23.62 22.68 5.91
N GLU A 1033 -22.63 23.22 6.63
CA GLU A 1033 -22.18 24.60 6.45
C GLU A 1033 -21.63 24.80 5.01
N PHE A 1034 -20.81 23.85 4.52
CA PHE A 1034 -20.32 23.83 3.13
C PHE A 1034 -21.48 23.71 2.12
N ARG A 1035 -22.44 22.80 2.29
CA ARG A 1035 -23.61 22.63 1.39
C ARG A 1035 -24.49 23.88 1.34
N SER A 1036 -24.56 24.64 2.42
CA SER A 1036 -25.25 25.94 2.47
C SER A 1036 -24.48 27.01 1.67
N LEU A 1037 -23.16 27.11 1.89
CA LEU A 1037 -22.29 28.06 1.19
C LEU A 1037 -22.19 27.76 -0.32
N TYR A 1038 -22.09 26.48 -0.69
CA TYR A 1038 -22.12 25.98 -2.07
C TYR A 1038 -23.36 26.47 -2.82
N ARG A 1039 -24.56 26.20 -2.27
CA ARG A 1039 -25.85 26.63 -2.87
C ARG A 1039 -25.99 28.14 -2.95
N ARG A 1040 -25.32 28.91 -2.08
CA ARG A 1040 -25.27 30.38 -2.16
C ARG A 1040 -24.31 30.86 -3.24
N GLY A 1041 -23.17 30.21 -3.41
CA GLY A 1041 -22.12 30.55 -4.38
C GLY A 1041 -22.44 30.16 -5.82
N MET A 1042 -23.06 29.00 -6.04
CA MET A 1042 -23.38 28.48 -7.38
C MET A 1042 -24.55 29.18 -8.07
N ARG A 1043 -25.41 29.89 -7.32
CA ARG A 1043 -26.60 30.60 -7.83
C ARG A 1043 -26.31 31.90 -8.58
N SER A 1044 -25.17 32.54 -8.34
CA SER A 1044 -24.89 33.90 -8.80
C SER A 1044 -23.39 34.16 -8.92
N THR A 1045 -23.02 35.12 -9.76
CA THR A 1045 -21.64 35.59 -9.99
C THR A 1045 -21.32 36.90 -9.25
N SER A 1046 -22.05 37.21 -8.17
CA SER A 1046 -21.76 38.36 -7.30
C SER A 1046 -20.56 38.10 -6.39
N SER A 1047 -19.88 39.16 -5.93
CA SER A 1047 -18.82 39.06 -4.91
C SER A 1047 -19.31 38.38 -3.62
N THR A 1048 -20.57 38.54 -3.24
CA THR A 1048 -21.20 37.84 -2.11
C THR A 1048 -21.38 36.33 -2.33
N ALA A 1049 -21.49 35.89 -3.58
CA ALA A 1049 -21.49 34.49 -3.97
C ALA A 1049 -20.06 33.93 -4.06
N ASP A 1050 -19.11 34.71 -4.59
CA ASP A 1050 -17.69 34.34 -4.63
C ASP A 1050 -17.09 34.22 -3.22
N ALA A 1051 -17.45 35.13 -2.30
CA ALA A 1051 -17.13 35.01 -0.89
C ALA A 1051 -17.78 33.78 -0.24
N ALA A 1052 -18.93 33.31 -0.74
CA ALA A 1052 -19.53 32.05 -0.29
C ALA A 1052 -18.70 30.84 -0.73
N LEU A 1053 -18.26 30.80 -2.00
CA LEU A 1053 -17.36 29.76 -2.52
C LEU A 1053 -16.01 29.78 -1.76
N ALA A 1054 -15.44 30.96 -1.51
CA ALA A 1054 -14.21 31.11 -0.74
C ALA A 1054 -14.37 30.63 0.71
N HIS A 1055 -15.47 30.96 1.39
CA HIS A 1055 -15.77 30.44 2.73
C HIS A 1055 -15.97 28.92 2.72
N ALA A 1056 -16.62 28.35 1.71
CA ALA A 1056 -16.77 26.90 1.58
C ALA A 1056 -15.40 26.21 1.47
N LEU A 1057 -14.50 26.72 0.63
CA LEU A 1057 -13.13 26.22 0.50
C LEU A 1057 -12.27 26.47 1.76
N ALA A 1058 -12.60 27.44 2.60
CA ALA A 1058 -11.90 27.69 3.87
C ALA A 1058 -12.23 26.65 4.97
N LEU A 1059 -13.36 25.92 4.85
CA LEU A 1059 -13.68 24.77 5.71
C LEU A 1059 -12.85 23.53 5.36
N VAL A 1060 -12.34 23.44 4.13
CA VAL A 1060 -11.60 22.28 3.61
C VAL A 1060 -10.18 22.28 4.17
N ARG A 1061 -9.96 21.43 5.19
CA ARG A 1061 -8.64 21.19 5.80
C ARG A 1061 -7.77 20.23 4.99
N GLY A 1062 -8.40 19.32 4.25
CA GLY A 1062 -7.79 18.27 3.45
C GLY A 1062 -8.88 17.40 2.82
N ALA A 1063 -8.52 16.24 2.29
CA ALA A 1063 -9.50 15.30 1.74
C ALA A 1063 -10.56 14.91 2.80
N PRO A 1064 -11.85 14.76 2.43
CA PRO A 1064 -12.89 14.36 3.38
C PRO A 1064 -12.57 13.01 4.03
N PHE A 1065 -12.68 12.96 5.36
CA PHE A 1065 -12.20 11.86 6.20
C PHE A 1065 -10.75 11.43 5.89
N ALA A 1066 -9.84 12.39 5.72
CA ALA A 1066 -8.39 12.14 5.72
C ALA A 1066 -7.92 11.58 7.07
N GLU A 1067 -6.74 10.94 7.11
CA GLU A 1067 -6.10 10.40 8.33
C GLU A 1067 -6.92 9.33 9.10
N ALA A 1068 -8.15 9.05 8.69
CA ALA A 1068 -9.01 8.03 9.25
C ALA A 1068 -8.45 6.61 9.01
N PRO A 1069 -8.50 5.70 10.00
CA PRO A 1069 -8.13 4.30 9.81
C PRO A 1069 -8.98 3.64 8.72
N GLY A 1070 -8.36 2.87 7.83
CA GLY A 1070 -9.05 2.25 6.68
C GLY A 1070 -10.14 1.23 7.01
N SER A 1071 -10.24 0.81 8.27
CA SER A 1071 -11.32 -0.02 8.82
C SER A 1071 -12.55 0.77 9.29
N SER A 1072 -12.41 2.09 9.48
CA SER A 1072 -13.46 3.00 9.92
C SER A 1072 -13.96 3.87 8.76
N TYR A 1073 -15.16 4.42 8.87
CA TYR A 1073 -15.80 5.30 7.88
C TYR A 1073 -15.96 4.65 6.48
N GLY A 1074 -15.92 3.32 6.37
CA GLY A 1074 -16.17 2.60 5.10
C GLY A 1074 -17.57 2.88 4.57
N TRP A 1075 -18.55 2.97 5.49
CA TRP A 1075 -19.93 3.37 5.23
C TRP A 1075 -20.09 4.79 4.64
N ALA A 1076 -19.08 5.65 4.79
CA ALA A 1076 -19.08 7.05 4.33
C ALA A 1076 -18.50 7.23 2.92
N GLU A 1077 -18.19 6.15 2.19
CA GLU A 1077 -17.66 6.23 0.82
C GLU A 1077 -18.57 7.03 -0.13
N PRO A 1078 -19.91 6.88 -0.16
CA PRO A 1078 -20.77 7.68 -1.05
C PRO A 1078 -20.66 9.18 -0.75
N GLU A 1079 -20.73 9.55 0.53
CA GLU A 1079 -20.60 10.94 0.98
C GLU A 1079 -19.22 11.51 0.68
N ARG A 1080 -18.15 10.71 0.84
CA ARG A 1080 -16.78 11.09 0.48
C ARG A 1080 -16.66 11.45 -1.00
N GLN A 1081 -17.30 10.69 -1.89
CA GLN A 1081 -17.29 10.96 -3.34
C GLN A 1081 -18.09 12.24 -3.68
N ASP A 1082 -19.26 12.47 -3.07
CA ASP A 1082 -20.05 13.70 -3.24
C ASP A 1082 -19.34 14.94 -2.68
N MET A 1083 -18.68 14.82 -1.52
CA MET A 1083 -17.85 15.88 -0.92
C MET A 1083 -16.67 16.24 -1.84
N ILE A 1084 -15.94 15.24 -2.35
CA ILE A 1084 -14.81 15.47 -3.29
C ILE A 1084 -15.32 16.17 -4.56
N ALA A 1085 -16.40 15.67 -5.18
CA ALA A 1085 -16.96 16.23 -6.40
C ALA A 1085 -17.37 17.70 -6.23
N THR A 1086 -18.06 18.04 -5.14
CA THR A 1086 -18.55 19.41 -4.91
C THR A 1086 -17.47 20.38 -4.42
N ILE A 1087 -16.44 19.92 -3.69
CA ILE A 1087 -15.24 20.72 -3.40
C ILE A 1087 -14.50 21.09 -4.69
N VAL A 1088 -14.33 20.12 -5.60
CA VAL A 1088 -13.71 20.33 -6.90
C VAL A 1088 -14.52 21.31 -7.76
N ASP A 1089 -15.85 21.17 -7.79
CA ASP A 1089 -16.73 22.11 -8.50
C ASP A 1089 -16.65 23.52 -7.91
N THR A 1090 -16.56 23.65 -6.58
CA THR A 1090 -16.39 24.94 -5.88
C THR A 1090 -15.06 25.61 -6.22
N ALA A 1091 -13.97 24.82 -6.25
CA ALA A 1091 -12.64 25.31 -6.62
C ALA A 1091 -12.58 25.76 -8.09
N HIS A 1092 -13.12 24.94 -9.00
CA HIS A 1092 -13.20 25.24 -10.44
C HIS A 1092 -14.04 26.49 -10.72
N GLU A 1093 -15.26 26.58 -10.16
CA GLU A 1093 -16.16 27.72 -10.34
C GLU A 1093 -15.54 29.03 -9.85
N LEU A 1094 -14.99 29.06 -8.63
CA LEU A 1094 -14.34 30.26 -8.09
C LEU A 1094 -13.10 30.64 -8.93
N ALA A 1095 -12.27 29.66 -9.30
CA ALA A 1095 -11.09 29.91 -10.13
C ALA A 1095 -11.44 30.48 -11.50
N ALA A 1096 -12.40 29.86 -12.21
CA ALA A 1096 -12.84 30.30 -13.52
C ALA A 1096 -13.38 31.74 -13.51
N ARG A 1097 -14.20 32.11 -12.50
CA ARG A 1097 -14.64 33.50 -12.30
C ARG A 1097 -13.48 34.45 -12.03
N ARG A 1098 -12.55 34.09 -11.15
CA ARG A 1098 -11.38 34.95 -10.83
C ARG A 1098 -10.46 35.13 -12.03
N LEU A 1099 -10.30 34.11 -12.89
CA LEU A 1099 -9.55 34.22 -14.15
C LEU A 1099 -10.20 35.18 -15.15
N GLN A 1100 -11.53 35.28 -15.23
CA GLN A 1100 -12.21 36.29 -16.06
C GLN A 1100 -11.87 37.74 -15.63
N TYR A 1101 -11.62 37.96 -14.35
CA TYR A 1101 -11.21 39.26 -13.81
C TYR A 1101 -9.69 39.47 -13.78
N GLY A 1102 -8.89 38.52 -14.28
CA GLY A 1102 -7.42 38.58 -14.22
C GLY A 1102 -6.84 38.34 -12.82
N ASP A 1103 -7.64 37.91 -11.85
CA ASP A 1103 -7.16 37.57 -10.50
C ASP A 1103 -6.59 36.15 -10.45
N HIS A 1104 -5.40 36.01 -11.03
CA HIS A 1104 -4.67 34.75 -11.04
C HIS A 1104 -4.30 34.26 -9.62
N ARG A 1105 -4.23 35.16 -8.62
CA ARG A 1105 -3.83 34.81 -7.24
C ARG A 1105 -4.96 34.11 -6.47
N THR A 1106 -6.17 34.66 -6.53
CA THR A 1106 -7.33 34.02 -5.90
C THR A 1106 -7.72 32.75 -6.67
N ALA A 1107 -7.55 32.73 -8.00
CA ALA A 1107 -7.70 31.52 -8.79
C ALA A 1107 -6.71 30.42 -8.35
N GLU A 1108 -5.40 30.72 -8.28
CA GLU A 1108 -4.36 29.79 -7.80
C GLU A 1108 -4.67 29.27 -6.38
N ALA A 1109 -5.10 30.14 -5.47
CA ALA A 1109 -5.47 29.77 -4.10
C ALA A 1109 -6.71 28.84 -4.04
N ALA A 1110 -7.73 29.09 -4.86
CA ALA A 1110 -8.91 28.22 -4.97
C ALA A 1110 -8.55 26.85 -5.58
N ILE A 1111 -7.76 26.85 -6.65
CA ILE A 1111 -7.26 25.63 -7.31
C ILE A 1111 -6.47 24.76 -6.33
N PHE A 1112 -5.55 25.35 -5.55
CA PHE A 1112 -4.77 24.56 -4.57
C PHE A 1112 -5.62 24.01 -3.42
N ARG A 1113 -6.73 24.66 -3.02
CA ARG A 1113 -7.70 24.05 -2.08
C ARG A 1113 -8.35 22.80 -2.66
N GLY A 1114 -8.73 22.81 -3.94
CA GLY A 1114 -9.27 21.63 -4.62
C GLY A 1114 -8.22 20.53 -4.84
N LEU A 1115 -7.01 20.88 -5.28
CA LEU A 1115 -5.91 19.93 -5.50
C LEU A 1115 -5.36 19.31 -4.19
N ALA A 1116 -5.55 19.97 -3.03
CA ALA A 1116 -5.26 19.38 -1.72
C ALA A 1116 -6.25 18.27 -1.32
N VAL A 1117 -7.42 18.20 -1.97
CA VAL A 1117 -8.42 17.13 -1.81
C VAL A 1117 -8.26 16.06 -2.88
N ALA A 1118 -8.11 16.47 -4.15
CA ALA A 1118 -8.07 15.57 -5.30
C ALA A 1118 -6.90 15.92 -6.24
N PRO A 1119 -5.67 15.50 -5.91
CA PRO A 1119 -4.46 15.92 -6.62
C PRO A 1119 -4.33 15.36 -8.04
N ASP A 1120 -5.11 14.33 -8.41
CA ASP A 1120 -5.12 13.71 -9.74
C ASP A 1120 -6.26 14.17 -10.66
N ILE A 1121 -7.14 15.08 -10.22
CA ILE A 1121 -8.22 15.62 -11.07
C ILE A 1121 -7.68 16.68 -12.04
N GLU A 1122 -7.65 16.30 -13.32
CA GLU A 1122 -7.05 17.10 -14.39
C GLU A 1122 -7.82 18.38 -14.72
N LEU A 1123 -9.09 18.51 -14.34
CA LEU A 1123 -9.86 19.76 -14.43
C LEU A 1123 -9.11 20.93 -13.75
N LEU A 1124 -8.73 20.76 -12.49
CA LEU A 1124 -8.06 21.80 -11.71
C LEU A 1124 -6.61 22.03 -12.17
N HIS A 1125 -5.95 21.03 -12.77
CA HIS A 1125 -4.66 21.24 -13.43
C HIS A 1125 -4.81 22.04 -14.73
N ARG A 1126 -5.86 21.83 -15.53
CA ARG A 1126 -6.17 22.65 -16.71
C ARG A 1126 -6.40 24.11 -16.30
N ASP A 1127 -7.18 24.35 -15.23
CA ASP A 1127 -7.36 25.69 -14.66
C ASP A 1127 -6.03 26.32 -14.23
N LEU A 1128 -5.14 25.54 -13.59
CA LEU A 1128 -3.81 25.99 -13.17
C LEU A 1128 -2.90 26.34 -14.36
N PHE A 1129 -2.95 25.56 -15.43
CA PHE A 1129 -2.22 25.82 -16.66
C PHE A 1129 -2.69 27.12 -17.31
N TYR A 1130 -4.01 27.37 -17.32
CA TYR A 1130 -4.57 28.65 -17.76
C TYR A 1130 -4.19 29.83 -16.86
N ALA A 1131 -4.21 29.64 -15.54
CA ALA A 1131 -3.79 30.67 -14.58
C ALA A 1131 -2.33 31.11 -14.83
N TYR A 1132 -1.41 30.16 -14.96
CA TYR A 1132 0.00 30.47 -15.23
C TYR A 1132 0.25 30.96 -16.65
N ALA A 1133 -0.48 30.48 -17.66
CA ALA A 1133 -0.33 30.96 -19.04
C ALA A 1133 -0.82 32.41 -19.20
N SER A 1134 -2.02 32.72 -18.67
CA SER A 1134 -2.58 34.08 -18.72
C SER A 1134 -1.79 35.09 -17.87
N ALA A 1135 -1.20 34.66 -16.76
CA ALA A 1135 -0.27 35.46 -15.97
C ALA A 1135 1.14 35.61 -16.61
N GLY A 1136 1.42 34.97 -17.75
CA GLY A 1136 2.75 34.96 -18.39
C GLY A 1136 3.81 34.14 -17.64
N ALA A 1137 3.43 33.39 -16.60
CA ALA A 1137 4.32 32.69 -15.67
C ALA A 1137 4.81 31.33 -16.22
N ARG A 1138 5.53 31.36 -17.36
CA ARG A 1138 6.00 30.15 -18.09
C ARG A 1138 6.73 29.13 -17.21
N ASP A 1139 7.56 29.58 -16.27
CA ASP A 1139 8.28 28.69 -15.35
C ASP A 1139 7.38 28.00 -14.32
N GLN A 1140 6.24 28.60 -13.97
CA GLN A 1140 5.24 27.97 -13.10
C GLN A 1140 4.40 26.97 -13.90
N LEU A 1141 3.98 27.33 -15.13
CA LEU A 1141 3.32 26.43 -16.07
C LEU A 1141 4.14 25.14 -16.29
N VAL A 1142 5.42 25.26 -16.68
CA VAL A 1142 6.29 24.10 -16.92
C VAL A 1142 6.49 23.25 -15.65
N ARG A 1143 6.57 23.86 -14.47
CA ARG A 1143 6.64 23.13 -13.18
C ARG A 1143 5.33 22.40 -12.86
N ALA A 1144 4.18 22.98 -13.17
CA ALA A 1144 2.87 22.33 -13.00
C ALA A 1144 2.70 21.15 -13.95
N VAL A 1145 3.06 21.31 -15.24
CA VAL A 1145 3.04 20.23 -16.24
C VAL A 1145 3.92 19.06 -15.80
N ASN A 1146 5.17 19.33 -15.41
CA ASN A 1146 6.09 18.29 -14.93
C ASN A 1146 5.58 17.59 -13.66
N ARG A 1147 4.82 18.28 -12.79
CA ARG A 1147 4.17 17.69 -11.61
C ARG A 1147 3.04 16.73 -12.00
N LEU A 1148 2.18 17.11 -12.94
CA LEU A 1148 1.10 16.25 -13.43
C LEU A 1148 1.62 15.04 -14.21
N ASP A 1149 2.62 15.24 -15.08
CA ASP A 1149 3.32 14.18 -15.81
C ASP A 1149 4.05 13.20 -14.85
N ALA A 1150 4.66 13.69 -13.77
CA ALA A 1150 5.19 12.84 -12.71
C ALA A 1150 4.09 12.05 -11.97
N LEU A 1151 2.90 12.63 -11.76
CA LEU A 1151 1.77 11.95 -11.12
C LEU A 1151 1.16 10.87 -12.03
N SER A 1152 0.98 11.18 -13.33
CA SER A 1152 0.57 10.24 -14.38
C SER A 1152 1.51 9.04 -14.43
N ARG A 1153 2.83 9.26 -14.56
CA ARG A 1153 3.82 8.17 -14.56
C ARG A 1153 3.90 7.39 -13.25
N ARG A 1154 3.64 8.01 -12.09
CA ARG A 1154 3.57 7.31 -10.79
C ARG A 1154 2.33 6.43 -10.66
N THR A 1155 1.18 6.88 -11.18
CA THR A 1155 -0.09 6.15 -11.11
C THR A 1155 -0.27 5.14 -12.25
N GLY A 1156 0.55 5.22 -13.30
CA GLY A 1156 0.45 4.37 -14.48
C GLY A 1156 -0.79 4.68 -15.34
N ARG A 1157 -1.20 5.95 -15.37
CA ARG A 1157 -2.40 6.43 -16.07
C ARG A 1157 -2.03 7.49 -17.09
N ASP A 1158 -2.53 7.37 -18.31
CA ASP A 1158 -2.40 8.43 -19.32
C ASP A 1158 -3.23 9.67 -18.94
N LEU A 1159 -2.80 10.83 -19.44
CA LEU A 1159 -3.50 12.12 -19.31
C LEU A 1159 -4.76 12.15 -20.18
N ASP A 1160 -5.73 12.96 -19.79
CA ASP A 1160 -6.95 13.17 -20.56
C ASP A 1160 -6.66 13.83 -21.92
N PRO A 1161 -7.34 13.43 -23.02
CA PRO A 1161 -7.17 14.04 -24.34
C PRO A 1161 -7.33 15.56 -24.36
N ASP A 1162 -8.24 16.12 -23.54
CA ASP A 1162 -8.40 17.57 -23.41
C ASP A 1162 -7.17 18.22 -22.77
N THR A 1163 -6.57 17.59 -21.75
CA THR A 1163 -5.34 18.05 -21.11
C THR A 1163 -4.19 18.04 -22.11
N VAL A 1164 -4.07 16.99 -22.92
CA VAL A 1164 -3.03 16.87 -23.96
C VAL A 1164 -3.24 17.89 -25.09
N ALA A 1165 -4.50 18.19 -25.46
CA ALA A 1165 -4.81 19.26 -26.41
C ALA A 1165 -4.42 20.64 -25.85
N LEU A 1166 -4.87 20.97 -24.63
CA LEU A 1166 -4.54 22.22 -23.96
C LEU A 1166 -3.03 22.46 -23.86
N LEU A 1167 -2.27 21.44 -23.44
CA LEU A 1167 -0.83 21.54 -23.30
C LEU A 1167 -0.11 21.71 -24.63
N ARG A 1168 -0.66 21.19 -25.74
CA ARG A 1168 -0.14 21.47 -27.08
C ARG A 1168 -0.31 22.95 -27.41
N ASP A 1169 -1.49 23.51 -27.17
CA ASP A 1169 -1.83 24.87 -27.59
C ASP A 1169 -1.08 25.91 -26.75
N LEU A 1170 -1.06 25.76 -25.42
CA LEU A 1170 -0.33 26.65 -24.50
C LEU A 1170 1.21 26.61 -24.66
N LEU A 1171 1.78 25.50 -25.16
CA LEU A 1171 3.23 25.37 -25.35
C LEU A 1171 3.69 25.66 -26.79
N SER A 1172 2.78 25.61 -27.78
CA SER A 1172 3.07 25.93 -29.19
C SER A 1172 2.77 27.37 -29.60
N GLY A 1173 1.88 28.08 -28.87
CA GLY A 1173 1.56 29.49 -29.09
C GLY A 1173 2.59 30.49 -28.53
N ALA A 1174 3.87 30.13 -28.45
CA ALA A 1174 4.90 30.86 -27.71
C ALA A 1174 6.31 30.72 -28.30
#